data_AF-A0A8K0UWJ5-F1
#
_entry.id   AF-A0A8K0UWJ5-F1
#
_cell.length_a   1.000
_cell.length_b   1.000
_cell.length_c   1.000
_cell.angle_alpha   90.00
_cell.angle_beta   90.00
_cell.angle_gamma   90.00
#
_symmetry.space_group_name_H-M   'P 1'
#
loop_
_entity.id
_entity.type
_entity.pdbx_description
1 polymer ?
#
loop_
_entity_poly.entity_id
_entity_poly.type
_entity_poly.pdbx_seq_one_letter_code
_entity_poly.pdbx_strand_id
1 'polypeptide(L)'
;MSHILSRISFSLGRHNSHNTWSQFLFILTFLINEQQRARSLGKPGTSPDVAVQFAVVEAIKVAFGLGWYLWRRKSRTVNRRDVSLQLESRDDEEQPLNQANGFYEHDSEASHTRRHSTYAPRVRWFWSISAVVFLASIIVHSKYLLSGAELLYGPFAVNVALAASTALTLAILFSLSTWTVEPVQYQAVFTQIAGFLILQAAFTNTSLQSMFSSLLALTVSSAVAFTLLTFIYRTQHNISLELLHVLLFAVSLIIHLIVVAVPRASTEVAHPNFSFAAFLQAFAQAGMDITVLMAVSQMDAPTAGVLLSLGATIQFLVSSATMGIFLPYLAGSCTLVAVACITYLAYRREEEEERHFAIIMGQGLTFVGQMVGVAFLIVTGLFVAFSSEDVNNLQVSGVKPLTFAGLISDSLVTCRRKPLLSSAWYSQERKYHAFDDVLLIVFFSHARYDVNLDSYRNVYSEFFPNIVFVGPRTREDAGFNHSYDVLVDSYQADEDLRDSTNYKMAGRMAHHMLYTALDAYPCYNGYLWAPFDTLLNIPRLQQFDQNLFWYHSPFGTYVPNSALGDDVANANKSRHPPPANISPDPAVNWTETWTGWQTGWWWGDPHVGLEVCMRAFEKIPLEMRENMAALTNGTTRLIGGSADTLYIPGRHRQAFLETLGTFLETMCFLEIATPTAVHLVLPPGEKILFVDHWWIWMPPFNASFVRQKWSEGFEVDTFHTFHWGDKEEDGVWRGNPAHIPDVRHLLAESAYRQNVTLSEEGPPVYKDERL
;
A
#
# COMPACT_ATOMS: atom_id res chain seq x y z
N MET A 1 13.26 10.88 -35.43
CA MET A 1 11.94 10.21 -35.46
C MET A 1 11.50 9.81 -36.87
N SER A 2 11.47 10.70 -37.89
CA SER A 2 11.04 10.33 -39.25
C SER A 2 11.93 9.27 -39.94
N HIS A 3 13.26 9.29 -39.69
CA HIS A 3 14.20 8.29 -40.21
C HIS A 3 14.09 6.91 -39.51
N ILE A 4 13.53 6.87 -38.30
CA ILE A 4 13.22 5.64 -37.56
C ILE A 4 11.90 5.07 -38.09
N LEU A 5 10.89 5.92 -38.28
CA LEU A 5 9.59 5.55 -38.84
C LEU A 5 9.71 5.03 -40.29
N SER A 6 10.60 5.59 -41.12
CA SER A 6 10.82 5.08 -42.48
C SER A 6 11.47 3.70 -42.52
N ARG A 7 12.39 3.39 -41.58
CA ARG A 7 12.98 2.04 -41.45
C ARG A 7 11.99 1.01 -40.91
N ILE A 8 11.11 1.40 -39.99
CA ILE A 8 10.03 0.53 -39.48
C ILE A 8 9.07 0.15 -40.62
N SER A 9 8.68 1.13 -41.45
CA SER A 9 7.80 0.88 -42.61
C SER A 9 8.45 0.02 -43.69
N PHE A 10 9.77 0.08 -43.86
CA PHE A 10 10.48 -0.70 -44.88
C PHE A 10 10.77 -2.14 -44.44
N SER A 11 11.00 -2.37 -43.14
CA SER A 11 11.21 -3.71 -42.55
C SER A 11 9.94 -4.60 -42.57
N LEU A 12 8.75 -3.99 -42.46
CA LEU A 12 7.47 -4.71 -42.50
C LEU A 12 7.06 -5.21 -43.91
N GLY A 13 7.73 -4.74 -44.98
CA GLY A 13 7.22 -4.87 -46.36
C GLY A 13 7.65 -6.10 -47.17
N ARG A 14 8.76 -6.78 -46.84
CA ARG A 14 9.24 -7.94 -47.62
C ARG A 14 9.91 -8.99 -46.73
N HIS A 15 9.28 -10.17 -46.66
CA HIS A 15 9.82 -11.48 -46.27
C HIS A 15 9.71 -12.08 -44.85
N ASN A 16 9.27 -11.40 -43.78
CA ASN A 16 9.13 -12.06 -42.46
C ASN A 16 7.78 -11.84 -41.75
N SER A 17 6.68 -12.27 -42.38
CA SER A 17 5.34 -12.25 -41.75
C SER A 17 5.25 -13.13 -40.49
N HIS A 18 6.09 -14.16 -40.34
CA HIS A 18 5.98 -15.08 -39.20
C HIS A 18 6.44 -14.48 -37.84
N ASN A 19 7.41 -13.56 -37.84
CA ASN A 19 7.96 -12.99 -36.60
C ASN A 19 7.10 -11.87 -36.01
N THR A 20 6.35 -11.14 -36.85
CA THR A 20 5.42 -10.10 -36.38
C THR A 20 4.21 -10.68 -35.66
N TRP A 21 3.72 -11.84 -36.13
CA TRP A 21 2.60 -12.54 -35.47
C TRP A 21 2.96 -13.06 -34.08
N SER A 22 4.19 -13.53 -33.85
CA SER A 22 4.60 -14.04 -32.53
C SER A 22 4.72 -12.92 -31.51
N GLN A 23 5.26 -11.75 -31.90
CA GLN A 23 5.30 -10.55 -31.05
C GLN A 23 3.90 -10.05 -30.69
N PHE A 24 2.99 -9.99 -31.67
CA PHE A 24 1.61 -9.59 -31.42
C PHE A 24 0.87 -10.57 -30.50
N LEU A 25 1.00 -11.88 -30.77
CA LEU A 25 0.36 -12.92 -29.95
C LEU A 25 0.86 -12.84 -28.50
N PHE A 26 2.17 -12.63 -28.30
CA PHE A 26 2.76 -12.44 -26.98
C PHE A 26 2.14 -11.26 -26.22
N ILE A 27 2.05 -10.09 -26.87
CA ILE A 27 1.48 -8.89 -26.23
C ILE A 27 -0.01 -9.14 -25.90
N LEU A 28 -0.75 -9.78 -26.81
CA LEU A 28 -2.16 -10.09 -26.59
C LEU A 28 -2.35 -11.05 -25.40
N THR A 29 -1.57 -12.13 -25.31
CA THR A 29 -1.65 -13.06 -24.18
C THR A 29 -1.22 -12.42 -22.87
N PHE A 30 -0.24 -11.51 -22.91
CA PHE A 30 0.16 -10.71 -21.74
C PHE A 30 -1.01 -9.85 -21.23
N LEU A 31 -1.66 -9.10 -22.12
CA LEU A 31 -2.78 -8.22 -21.76
C LEU A 31 -3.98 -9.02 -21.21
N ILE A 32 -4.30 -10.17 -21.83
CA ILE A 32 -5.35 -11.05 -21.33
C ILE A 32 -5.01 -11.58 -19.94
N ASN A 33 -3.76 -11.99 -19.70
CA ASN A 33 -3.31 -12.47 -18.40
C ASN A 33 -3.43 -11.40 -17.32
N GLU A 34 -2.93 -10.20 -17.57
CA GLU A 34 -3.01 -9.08 -16.62
C GLU A 34 -4.46 -8.66 -16.35
N GLN A 35 -5.32 -8.66 -17.36
CA GLN A 35 -6.74 -8.37 -17.18
C GLN A 35 -7.45 -9.42 -16.30
N GLN A 36 -7.16 -10.72 -16.49
CA GLN A 36 -7.75 -11.77 -15.64
C GLN A 36 -7.19 -11.70 -14.21
N ARG A 37 -5.89 -11.41 -14.07
CA ARG A 37 -5.23 -11.22 -12.77
C ARG A 37 -5.83 -10.05 -11.99
N ALA A 38 -6.08 -8.91 -12.64
CA ALA A 38 -6.74 -7.76 -12.01
C ALA A 38 -8.14 -8.09 -11.49
N ARG A 39 -8.88 -9.00 -12.16
CA ARG A 39 -10.21 -9.44 -11.72
C ARG A 39 -10.17 -10.41 -10.52
N SER A 40 -9.11 -11.20 -10.37
CA SER A 40 -9.00 -12.17 -9.28
C SER A 40 -8.43 -11.59 -7.98
N LEU A 41 -7.64 -10.52 -8.07
CA LEU A 41 -7.02 -9.82 -6.92
C LEU A 41 -8.02 -9.22 -5.91
N GLY A 42 -9.32 -9.18 -6.22
CA GLY A 42 -10.36 -8.68 -5.30
C GLY A 42 -10.64 -9.58 -4.08
N LYS A 43 -10.04 -10.78 -3.99
CA LYS A 43 -10.14 -11.65 -2.82
C LYS A 43 -8.73 -12.01 -2.34
N PRO A 44 -8.36 -11.74 -1.08
CA PRO A 44 -7.07 -12.15 -0.54
C PRO A 44 -7.00 -13.68 -0.53
N GLY A 45 -6.20 -14.24 -1.45
CA GLY A 45 -5.89 -15.67 -1.47
C GLY A 45 -4.83 -15.99 -0.43
N THR A 46 -4.93 -17.16 0.19
CA THR A 46 -3.89 -17.67 1.07
C THR A 46 -2.73 -18.26 0.25
N SER A 47 -1.52 -18.35 0.81
CA SER A 47 -0.35 -18.99 0.16
C SER A 47 -0.64 -20.36 -0.51
N PRO A 48 -1.38 -21.30 0.12
CA PRO A 48 -1.75 -22.55 -0.54
C PRO A 48 -2.63 -22.38 -1.79
N ASP A 49 -3.37 -21.28 -1.93
CA ASP A 49 -4.17 -20.99 -3.12
C ASP A 49 -3.28 -20.68 -4.33
N VAL A 50 -2.19 -19.94 -4.12
CA VAL A 50 -1.22 -19.58 -5.17
C VAL A 50 -0.50 -20.83 -5.69
N ALA A 51 -0.06 -21.72 -4.79
CA ALA A 51 0.61 -22.96 -5.18
C ALA A 51 -0.31 -23.91 -5.96
N VAL A 52 -1.58 -24.03 -5.54
CA VAL A 52 -2.61 -24.79 -6.28
C VAL A 52 -2.86 -24.17 -7.65
N GLN A 53 -2.98 -22.85 -7.74
CA GLN A 53 -3.16 -22.15 -9.00
C GLN A 53 -2.00 -22.43 -9.97
N PHE A 54 -0.75 -22.36 -9.50
CA PHE A 54 0.40 -22.68 -10.35
C PHE A 54 0.45 -24.16 -10.76
N ALA A 55 0.05 -25.09 -9.88
CA ALA A 55 -0.08 -26.49 -10.26
C ALA A 55 -1.12 -26.68 -11.39
N VAL A 56 -2.27 -25.99 -11.32
CA VAL A 56 -3.27 -26.00 -12.40
C VAL A 56 -2.72 -25.42 -13.69
N VAL A 57 -1.98 -24.30 -13.62
CA VAL A 57 -1.30 -23.69 -14.78
C VAL A 57 -0.35 -24.70 -15.46
N GLU A 58 0.50 -25.39 -14.69
CA GLU A 58 1.41 -26.39 -15.27
C GLU A 58 0.66 -27.62 -15.80
N ALA A 59 -0.42 -28.06 -15.15
CA ALA A 59 -1.24 -29.17 -15.64
C ALA A 59 -1.87 -28.84 -17.00
N ILE A 60 -2.39 -27.61 -17.17
CA ILE A 60 -2.91 -27.12 -18.45
C ILE A 60 -1.80 -27.17 -19.51
N LYS A 61 -0.59 -26.67 -19.19
CA LYS A 61 0.55 -26.71 -20.13
C LYS A 61 1.01 -28.12 -20.49
N VAL A 62 1.06 -29.05 -19.54
CA VAL A 62 1.37 -30.46 -19.81
C VAL A 62 0.35 -31.05 -20.77
N ALA A 63 -0.94 -30.82 -20.54
CA ALA A 63 -2.01 -31.32 -21.41
C ALA A 63 -1.88 -30.76 -22.85
N PHE A 64 -1.69 -29.44 -22.99
CA PHE A 64 -1.48 -28.82 -24.29
C PHE A 64 -0.19 -29.30 -24.99
N GLY A 65 0.93 -29.33 -24.26
CA GLY A 65 2.22 -29.76 -24.79
C GLY A 65 2.20 -31.22 -25.23
N LEU A 66 1.57 -32.11 -24.45
CA LEU A 66 1.44 -33.53 -24.77
C LEU A 66 0.53 -33.73 -25.98
N GLY A 67 -0.62 -33.04 -26.02
CA GLY A 67 -1.53 -33.06 -27.16
C GLY A 67 -0.82 -32.61 -28.45
N TRP A 68 -0.08 -31.51 -28.40
CA TRP A 68 0.69 -30.99 -29.51
C TRP A 68 1.80 -31.96 -29.96
N TYR A 69 2.55 -32.52 -29.01
CA TYR A 69 3.59 -33.52 -29.28
C TYR A 69 3.04 -34.76 -29.99
N LEU A 70 1.95 -35.33 -29.48
CA LEU A 70 1.31 -36.51 -30.06
C LEU A 70 0.73 -36.22 -31.46
N TRP A 71 0.11 -35.05 -31.64
CA TRP A 71 -0.41 -34.62 -32.93
C TRP A 71 0.70 -34.47 -33.98
N ARG A 72 1.78 -33.78 -33.62
CA ARG A 72 2.93 -33.58 -34.52
C ARG A 72 3.67 -34.88 -34.83
N ARG A 73 3.78 -35.79 -33.85
CA ARG A 73 4.35 -37.13 -34.06
C ARG A 73 3.53 -37.91 -35.08
N LYS A 74 2.19 -37.91 -34.95
CA LYS A 74 1.28 -38.58 -35.89
C LYS A 74 1.40 -38.00 -37.30
N SER A 75 1.45 -36.67 -37.44
CA SER A 75 1.59 -36.01 -38.75
C SER A 75 2.91 -36.38 -39.44
N ARG A 76 4.02 -36.48 -38.69
CA ARG A 76 5.30 -36.94 -39.24
C ARG A 76 5.28 -38.39 -39.70
N THR A 77 4.59 -39.29 -38.99
CA THR A 77 4.47 -40.69 -39.43
C THR A 77 3.61 -40.85 -40.68
N VAL A 78 2.57 -40.02 -40.86
CA VAL A 78 1.74 -40.00 -42.08
C VAL A 78 2.55 -39.51 -43.28
N ASN A 79 3.18 -38.33 -43.18
CA ASN A 79 4.01 -37.81 -44.28
C ASN A 79 5.18 -38.73 -44.64
N ARG A 80 5.76 -39.45 -43.67
CA ARG A 80 6.85 -40.39 -43.97
C ARG A 80 6.38 -41.62 -44.76
N ARG A 81 5.14 -42.08 -44.54
CA ARG A 81 4.55 -43.17 -45.34
C ARG A 81 4.23 -42.73 -46.76
N ASP A 82 3.74 -41.50 -46.94
CA ASP A 82 3.45 -40.97 -48.28
C ASP A 82 4.73 -40.74 -49.09
N VAL A 83 5.80 -40.26 -48.46
CA VAL A 83 7.11 -40.10 -49.12
C VAL A 83 7.78 -41.44 -49.42
N SER A 84 7.65 -42.45 -48.55
CA SER A 84 8.17 -43.80 -48.86
C SER A 84 7.39 -44.49 -49.98
N LEU A 85 6.07 -44.29 -50.05
CA LEU A 85 5.25 -44.80 -51.16
C LEU A 85 5.52 -44.07 -52.49
N GLN A 86 5.86 -42.78 -52.46
CA GLN A 86 6.28 -42.04 -53.66
C GLN A 86 7.70 -42.39 -54.13
N LEU A 87 8.61 -42.82 -53.24
CA LEU A 87 9.93 -43.32 -53.65
C LEU A 87 9.84 -44.74 -54.22
N GLU A 88 9.01 -45.62 -53.67
CA GLU A 88 8.79 -46.97 -54.23
C GLU A 88 8.03 -46.93 -55.59
N SER A 89 7.19 -45.92 -55.83
CA SER A 89 6.48 -45.73 -57.11
C SER A 89 7.36 -45.18 -58.24
N ARG A 90 8.62 -44.79 -57.98
CA ARG A 90 9.47 -44.11 -58.97
C ARG A 90 10.65 -44.96 -59.47
N ASP A 91 10.80 -46.18 -58.97
CA ASP A 91 11.86 -47.11 -59.39
C ASP A 91 11.46 -48.04 -60.55
N ASP A 92 10.23 -47.91 -61.10
CA ASP A 92 9.72 -48.73 -62.22
C ASP A 92 9.53 -47.98 -63.57
N GLU A 93 9.93 -46.71 -63.69
CA GLU A 93 9.96 -46.02 -65.00
C GLU A 93 11.37 -46.03 -65.60
N GLU A 94 11.55 -46.92 -66.58
CA GLU A 94 12.69 -47.03 -67.50
C GLU A 94 13.19 -45.66 -67.98
N GLN A 95 14.42 -45.28 -67.59
CA GLN A 95 15.15 -44.23 -68.30
C GLN A 95 15.89 -44.82 -69.49
N PRO A 96 15.67 -44.31 -70.72
CA PRO A 96 16.40 -44.76 -71.89
C PRO A 96 17.84 -44.23 -71.87
N LEU A 97 18.78 -45.16 -72.07
CA LEU A 97 20.15 -44.89 -72.48
C LEU A 97 20.17 -44.00 -73.72
N ASN A 98 20.73 -42.79 -73.61
CA ASN A 98 21.30 -42.12 -74.76
C ASN A 98 22.66 -41.49 -74.43
N GLN A 99 23.62 -41.93 -75.23
CA GLN A 99 25.00 -41.50 -75.26
C GLN A 99 25.18 -40.14 -75.95
N ALA A 100 26.35 -39.56 -75.65
CA ALA A 100 27.27 -38.92 -76.58
C ALA A 100 27.19 -37.40 -76.85
N ASN A 101 28.33 -36.79 -76.48
CA ASN A 101 29.10 -35.76 -77.16
C ASN A 101 28.69 -34.29 -76.99
N GLY A 102 29.53 -33.58 -76.24
CA GLY A 102 29.59 -32.12 -76.17
C GLY A 102 30.86 -31.67 -75.47
N PHE A 103 31.96 -31.70 -76.21
CA PHE A 103 33.28 -31.17 -75.89
C PHE A 103 33.21 -29.72 -75.34
N TYR A 104 33.70 -29.49 -74.13
CA TYR A 104 34.38 -28.24 -73.72
C TYR A 104 35.37 -28.57 -72.59
N GLU A 105 36.66 -28.59 -72.95
CA GLU A 105 37.78 -28.37 -72.04
C GLU A 105 37.78 -26.89 -71.59
N HIS A 106 37.75 -26.60 -70.29
CA HIS A 106 38.88 -25.96 -69.59
C HIS A 106 38.58 -25.68 -68.10
N ASP A 107 39.65 -25.85 -67.31
CA ASP A 107 39.90 -25.40 -65.94
C ASP A 107 39.22 -26.14 -64.78
N SER A 108 39.83 -27.29 -64.49
CA SER A 108 39.75 -27.99 -63.21
C SER A 108 40.47 -27.22 -62.09
N GLU A 109 39.81 -26.22 -61.49
CA GLU A 109 40.04 -25.94 -60.08
C GLU A 109 39.22 -26.94 -59.26
N ALA A 110 39.85 -28.08 -58.96
CA ALA A 110 39.38 -28.97 -57.92
C ALA A 110 39.50 -28.28 -56.55
N SER A 111 38.57 -27.35 -56.28
CA SER A 111 38.26 -26.98 -54.90
C SER A 111 37.64 -28.21 -54.26
N HIS A 112 38.49 -29.00 -53.61
CA HIS A 112 38.07 -29.84 -52.51
C HIS A 112 37.44 -28.92 -51.47
N THR A 113 36.17 -28.57 -51.66
CA THR A 113 35.26 -28.20 -50.58
C THR A 113 35.11 -29.46 -49.74
N ARG A 114 36.16 -29.73 -48.97
CA ARG A 114 36.13 -30.56 -47.78
C ARG A 114 35.08 -29.87 -46.92
N ARG A 115 33.81 -30.25 -47.12
CA ARG A 115 32.75 -30.07 -46.13
C ARG A 115 33.26 -30.83 -44.92
N HIS A 116 34.13 -30.19 -44.16
CA HIS A 116 34.31 -30.49 -42.76
C HIS A 116 32.92 -30.28 -42.18
N SER A 117 32.12 -31.36 -42.16
CA SER A 117 31.01 -31.45 -41.25
C SER A 117 31.66 -31.37 -39.88
N THR A 118 31.81 -30.15 -39.38
CA THR A 118 32.07 -29.87 -37.99
C THR A 118 30.89 -30.48 -37.26
N TYR A 119 31.07 -31.75 -36.87
CA TYR A 119 30.14 -32.45 -36.01
C TYR A 119 30.15 -31.69 -34.70
N ALA A 120 29.20 -30.79 -34.54
CA ALA A 120 28.95 -30.15 -33.27
C ALA A 120 28.76 -31.28 -32.23
N PRO A 121 29.48 -31.25 -31.10
CA PRO A 121 29.38 -32.29 -30.09
C PRO A 121 27.93 -32.36 -29.61
N ARG A 122 27.26 -33.50 -29.85
CA ARG A 122 25.90 -33.72 -29.36
C ARG A 122 25.94 -33.89 -27.85
N VAL A 123 25.19 -33.06 -27.14
CA VAL A 123 25.01 -33.19 -25.69
C VAL A 123 24.33 -34.52 -25.40
N ARG A 124 24.89 -35.31 -24.46
CA ARG A 124 24.28 -36.59 -24.05
C ARG A 124 22.93 -36.33 -23.39
N TRP A 125 21.96 -37.21 -23.63
CA TRP A 125 20.57 -37.03 -23.21
C TRP A 125 20.38 -36.77 -21.70
N PHE A 126 21.21 -37.36 -20.84
CA PHE A 126 21.11 -37.15 -19.39
C PHE A 126 21.46 -35.71 -18.97
N TRP A 127 22.39 -35.04 -19.66
CA TRP A 127 22.70 -33.63 -19.40
C TRP A 127 21.54 -32.73 -19.78
N SER A 128 20.83 -33.04 -20.87
CA SER A 128 19.62 -32.32 -21.28
C SER A 128 18.52 -32.46 -20.24
N ILE A 129 18.31 -33.66 -19.67
CA ILE A 129 17.32 -33.86 -18.60
C ILE A 129 17.71 -33.08 -17.34
N SER A 130 18.97 -33.16 -16.89
CA SER A 130 19.43 -32.39 -15.73
C SER A 130 19.27 -30.88 -15.93
N ALA A 131 19.59 -30.37 -17.13
CA ALA A 131 19.39 -28.96 -17.46
C ALA A 131 17.91 -28.54 -17.42
N VAL A 132 17.00 -29.40 -17.90
CA VAL A 132 15.55 -29.16 -17.84
C VAL A 132 15.04 -29.16 -16.40
N VAL A 133 15.47 -30.12 -15.57
CA VAL A 133 15.10 -30.16 -14.15
C VAL A 133 15.58 -28.90 -13.44
N PHE A 134 16.83 -28.50 -13.70
CA PHE A 134 17.37 -27.28 -13.11
C PHE A 134 16.63 -26.03 -13.55
N LEU A 135 16.35 -25.89 -14.86
CA LEU A 135 15.55 -24.80 -15.39
C LEU A 135 14.14 -24.76 -14.78
N ALA A 136 13.48 -25.92 -14.67
CA ALA A 136 12.15 -26.03 -14.06
C ALA A 136 12.15 -25.47 -12.63
N SER A 137 13.15 -25.83 -11.82
CA SER A 137 13.28 -25.34 -10.45
C SER A 137 13.46 -23.82 -10.37
N ILE A 138 14.28 -23.23 -11.25
CA ILE A 138 14.48 -21.77 -11.26
C ILE A 138 13.23 -21.04 -11.74
N ILE A 139 12.52 -21.56 -12.75
CA ILE A 139 11.26 -20.97 -13.22
C ILE A 139 10.22 -21.00 -12.10
N VAL A 140 10.08 -22.15 -11.41
CA VAL A 140 9.16 -22.27 -10.27
C VAL A 140 9.53 -21.27 -9.17
N HIS A 141 10.81 -21.16 -8.84
CA HIS A 141 11.32 -20.19 -7.86
C HIS A 141 11.00 -18.74 -8.25
N SER A 142 11.33 -18.34 -9.48
CA SER A 142 11.05 -17.00 -10.01
C SER A 142 9.55 -16.69 -9.96
N LYS A 143 8.66 -17.65 -10.26
CA LYS A 143 7.20 -17.45 -10.16
C LYS A 143 6.71 -17.17 -8.75
N TYR A 144 7.23 -17.88 -7.73
CA TYR A 144 6.87 -17.60 -6.34
C TYR A 144 7.42 -16.26 -5.87
N LEU A 145 8.67 -15.93 -6.23
CA LEU A 145 9.25 -14.61 -5.94
C LEU A 145 8.47 -13.49 -6.62
N LEU A 146 8.02 -13.69 -7.87
CA LEU A 146 7.20 -12.73 -8.59
C LEU A 146 5.88 -12.48 -7.85
N SER A 147 5.17 -13.56 -7.50
CA SER A 147 3.90 -13.45 -6.77
C SER A 147 4.06 -12.78 -5.40
N GLY A 148 5.13 -13.10 -4.67
CA GLY A 148 5.43 -12.46 -3.39
C GLY A 148 5.82 -10.99 -3.55
N ALA A 149 6.65 -10.68 -4.55
CA ALA A 149 7.06 -9.31 -4.81
C ALA A 149 5.90 -8.42 -5.28
N GLU A 150 4.95 -8.95 -6.06
CA GLU A 150 3.74 -8.23 -6.47
C GLU A 150 2.88 -7.86 -5.26
N LEU A 151 2.75 -8.76 -4.28
CA LEU A 151 2.01 -8.51 -3.03
C LEU A 151 2.67 -7.39 -2.20
N LEU A 152 4.00 -7.36 -2.14
CA LEU A 152 4.76 -6.51 -1.22
C LEU A 152 5.12 -5.13 -1.78
N TYR A 153 5.57 -5.09 -3.03
CA TYR A 153 6.16 -3.88 -3.64
C TYR A 153 5.29 -3.28 -4.74
N GLY A 154 4.22 -3.97 -5.14
CA GLY A 154 3.33 -3.55 -6.21
C GLY A 154 3.93 -3.74 -7.61
N PRO A 155 3.13 -3.47 -8.65
CA PRO A 155 3.47 -3.78 -10.04
C PRO A 155 4.65 -2.99 -10.60
N PHE A 156 4.89 -1.76 -10.16
CA PHE A 156 5.96 -0.92 -10.70
C PHE A 156 7.36 -1.44 -10.31
N ALA A 157 7.58 -1.74 -9.03
CA ALA A 157 8.84 -2.28 -8.53
C ALA A 157 9.17 -3.66 -9.15
N VAL A 158 8.14 -4.49 -9.31
CA VAL A 158 8.27 -5.78 -10.01
C VAL A 158 8.72 -5.60 -11.46
N ASN A 159 8.14 -4.64 -12.18
CA ASN A 159 8.56 -4.36 -13.57
C ASN A 159 9.97 -3.78 -13.66
N VAL A 160 10.44 -3.01 -12.65
CA VAL A 160 11.85 -2.61 -12.54
C VAL A 160 12.75 -3.85 -12.41
N ALA A 161 12.41 -4.80 -11.53
CA ALA A 161 13.17 -6.02 -11.33
C ALA A 161 13.22 -6.90 -12.59
N LEU A 162 12.08 -7.06 -13.29
CA LEU A 162 12.02 -7.81 -14.54
C LEU A 162 12.79 -7.13 -15.68
N ALA A 163 12.73 -5.79 -15.80
CA ALA A 163 13.55 -5.05 -16.76
C ALA A 163 15.06 -5.18 -16.44
N ALA A 164 15.44 -5.09 -15.17
CA ALA A 164 16.82 -5.34 -14.73
C ALA A 164 17.28 -6.77 -15.05
N SER A 165 16.38 -7.75 -14.97
CA SER A 165 16.69 -9.14 -15.33
C SER A 165 17.03 -9.29 -16.82
N THR A 166 16.45 -8.44 -17.68
CA THR A 166 16.75 -8.39 -19.12
C THR A 166 18.18 -7.89 -19.36
N ALA A 167 18.60 -6.82 -18.67
CA ALA A 167 19.97 -6.34 -18.72
C ALA A 167 20.97 -7.38 -18.21
N LEU A 168 20.64 -8.05 -17.10
CA LEU A 168 21.48 -9.11 -16.54
C LEU A 168 21.57 -10.32 -17.49
N THR A 169 20.48 -10.70 -18.14
CA THR A 169 20.47 -11.76 -19.17
C THR A 169 21.42 -11.40 -20.31
N LEU A 170 21.35 -10.16 -20.83
CA LEU A 170 22.26 -9.68 -21.87
C LEU A 170 23.72 -9.73 -21.42
N ALA A 171 24.00 -9.26 -20.21
CA ALA A 171 25.34 -9.28 -19.64
C ALA A 171 25.89 -10.72 -19.52
N ILE A 172 25.08 -11.66 -19.02
CA ILE A 172 25.49 -13.06 -18.91
C ILE A 172 25.74 -13.68 -20.30
N LEU A 173 24.83 -13.49 -21.26
CA LEU A 173 24.99 -14.02 -22.62
C LEU A 173 26.23 -13.44 -23.33
N PHE A 174 26.51 -12.15 -23.13
CA PHE A 174 27.71 -11.48 -23.61
C PHE A 174 28.98 -12.04 -22.96
N SER A 175 28.99 -12.18 -21.62
CA SER A 175 30.13 -12.75 -20.89
C SER A 175 30.42 -14.21 -21.28
N LEU A 176 29.39 -14.99 -21.61
CA LEU A 176 29.53 -16.34 -22.12
C LEU A 176 30.03 -16.38 -23.59
N SER A 177 30.34 -15.22 -24.19
CA SER A 177 30.75 -15.05 -25.60
C SER A 177 29.76 -15.68 -26.58
N THR A 178 28.48 -15.81 -26.17
CA THR A 178 27.46 -16.40 -27.02
C THR A 178 26.86 -15.38 -27.98
N TRP A 179 26.90 -14.10 -27.61
CA TRP A 179 26.10 -13.04 -28.23
C TRP A 179 26.92 -11.76 -28.41
N THR A 180 26.80 -11.15 -29.59
CA THR A 180 27.26 -9.78 -29.88
C THR A 180 26.04 -8.88 -29.95
N VAL A 181 25.94 -7.93 -29.03
CA VAL A 181 24.79 -7.01 -28.92
C VAL A 181 25.25 -5.63 -29.37
N GLU A 182 24.49 -4.98 -30.24
CA GLU A 182 24.82 -3.63 -30.70
C GLU A 182 24.73 -2.63 -29.53
N PRO A 183 25.60 -1.60 -29.46
CA PRO A 183 25.54 -0.60 -28.38
C PRO A 183 24.16 0.05 -28.20
N VAL A 184 23.41 0.21 -29.29
CA VAL A 184 22.04 0.76 -29.29
C VAL A 184 21.07 -0.12 -28.51
N GLN A 185 21.24 -1.45 -28.56
CA GLN A 185 20.38 -2.37 -27.82
C GLN A 185 20.65 -2.31 -26.31
N TYR A 186 21.90 -2.15 -25.89
CA TYR A 186 22.22 -1.88 -24.48
C TYR A 186 21.60 -0.57 -24.00
N GLN A 187 21.76 0.50 -24.78
CA GLN A 187 21.13 1.79 -24.48
C GLN A 187 19.62 1.66 -24.35
N ALA A 188 18.97 0.89 -25.24
CA ALA A 188 17.54 0.65 -25.17
C ALA A 188 17.15 -0.06 -23.86
N VAL A 189 17.84 -1.13 -23.46
CA VAL A 189 17.52 -1.85 -22.21
C VAL A 189 17.74 -0.97 -20.97
N PHE A 190 18.84 -0.19 -20.91
CA PHE A 190 19.03 0.76 -19.81
C PHE A 190 17.97 1.88 -19.80
N THR A 191 17.55 2.35 -20.98
CA THR A 191 16.48 3.35 -21.11
C THR A 191 15.14 2.80 -20.62
N GLN A 192 14.85 1.53 -20.91
CA GLN A 192 13.68 0.82 -20.40
C GLN A 192 13.68 0.73 -18.86
N ILE A 193 14.81 0.36 -18.26
CA ILE A 193 14.96 0.33 -16.79
C ILE A 193 14.75 1.72 -16.20
N ALA A 194 15.35 2.76 -16.80
CA ALA A 194 15.18 4.15 -16.37
C ALA A 194 13.70 4.58 -16.42
N GLY A 195 12.96 4.19 -17.45
CA GLY A 195 11.53 4.46 -17.55
C GLY A 195 10.73 3.86 -16.40
N PHE A 196 10.96 2.59 -16.06
CA PHE A 196 10.28 1.99 -14.90
C PHE A 196 10.76 2.54 -13.56
N LEU A 197 12.01 2.98 -13.43
CA LEU A 197 12.51 3.64 -12.21
C LEU A 197 11.84 5.00 -11.99
N ILE A 198 11.69 5.81 -13.05
CA ILE A 198 10.94 7.08 -13.00
C ILE A 198 9.49 6.80 -12.59
N LEU A 199 8.89 5.76 -13.18
CA LEU A 199 7.53 5.35 -12.84
C LEU A 199 7.42 4.95 -11.37
N GLN A 200 8.29 4.06 -10.89
CA GLN A 200 8.34 3.65 -9.49
C GLN A 200 8.50 4.86 -8.56
N ALA A 201 9.49 5.72 -8.82
CA ALA A 201 9.78 6.89 -7.99
C ALA A 201 8.59 7.87 -7.90
N ALA A 202 7.80 7.99 -8.96
CA ALA A 202 6.61 8.85 -8.96
C ALA A 202 5.46 8.32 -8.08
N PHE A 203 5.40 7.01 -7.86
CA PHE A 203 4.29 6.36 -7.13
C PHE A 203 4.70 5.76 -5.77
N THR A 204 6.00 5.64 -5.45
CA THR A 204 6.46 5.19 -4.12
C THR A 204 6.78 6.36 -3.20
N ASN A 205 5.79 6.78 -2.41
CA ASN A 205 5.96 7.69 -1.28
C ASN A 205 6.05 6.99 0.09
N THR A 206 5.90 5.66 0.12
CA THR A 206 6.05 4.87 1.35
C THR A 206 7.51 4.50 1.56
N SER A 207 8.07 4.86 2.71
CA SER A 207 9.30 4.27 3.23
C SER A 207 9.04 2.81 3.61
N LEU A 208 8.84 1.94 2.62
CA LEU A 208 8.91 0.51 2.82
C LEU A 208 10.37 0.18 3.09
N GLN A 209 10.75 0.25 4.37
CA GLN A 209 12.05 -0.19 4.91
C GLN A 209 12.29 -1.71 4.73
N SER A 210 11.38 -2.43 4.06
CA SER A 210 11.52 -3.85 3.77
C SER A 210 12.64 -4.13 2.77
N MET A 211 13.38 -5.21 3.02
CA MET A 211 14.60 -5.59 2.29
C MET A 211 14.37 -5.74 0.77
N PHE A 212 15.18 -5.04 -0.03
CA PHE A 212 15.24 -5.15 -1.51
C PHE A 212 15.70 -6.54 -2.02
N SER A 213 15.99 -7.48 -1.11
CA SER A 213 16.56 -8.79 -1.41
C SER A 213 15.62 -9.67 -2.25
N SER A 214 14.30 -9.51 -2.14
CA SER A 214 13.31 -10.32 -2.88
C SER A 214 13.23 -9.89 -4.34
N LEU A 215 13.23 -8.59 -4.60
CA LEU A 215 13.31 -8.01 -5.95
C LEU A 215 14.65 -8.36 -6.61
N LEU A 216 15.75 -8.37 -5.85
CA LEU A 216 17.04 -8.83 -6.35
C LEU A 216 17.02 -10.33 -6.68
N ALA A 217 16.47 -11.16 -5.79
CA ALA A 217 16.35 -12.60 -6.03
C ALA A 217 15.47 -12.89 -7.26
N LEU A 218 14.40 -12.13 -7.47
CA LEU A 218 13.55 -12.21 -8.66
C LEU A 218 14.32 -11.83 -9.92
N THR A 219 15.09 -10.74 -9.87
CA THR A 219 15.95 -10.27 -10.97
C THR A 219 16.95 -11.34 -11.39
N VAL A 220 17.67 -11.91 -10.42
CA VAL A 220 18.70 -12.94 -10.68
C VAL A 220 18.06 -14.23 -11.17
N SER A 221 17.00 -14.72 -10.51
CA SER A 221 16.35 -15.98 -10.90
C SER A 221 15.78 -15.91 -12.31
N SER A 222 15.15 -14.79 -12.67
CA SER A 222 14.59 -14.59 -14.01
C SER A 222 15.70 -14.52 -15.07
N ALA A 223 16.80 -13.81 -14.80
CA ALA A 223 17.92 -13.71 -15.73
C ALA A 223 18.61 -15.06 -15.97
N VAL A 224 18.79 -15.86 -14.90
CA VAL A 224 19.36 -17.21 -15.01
C VAL A 224 18.42 -18.14 -15.79
N ALA A 225 17.11 -18.10 -15.52
CA ALA A 225 16.13 -18.89 -16.27
C ALA A 225 16.16 -18.56 -17.77
N PHE A 226 16.17 -17.27 -18.12
CA PHE A 226 16.23 -16.79 -19.50
C PHE A 226 17.53 -17.18 -20.22
N THR A 227 18.66 -17.07 -19.53
CA THR A 227 19.96 -17.51 -20.04
C THR A 227 19.97 -19.02 -20.31
N LEU A 228 19.49 -19.83 -19.36
CA LEU A 228 19.41 -21.29 -19.50
C LEU A 228 18.47 -21.72 -20.62
N LEU A 229 17.31 -21.07 -20.76
CA LEU A 229 16.39 -21.30 -21.88
C LEU A 229 17.08 -21.07 -23.23
N THR A 230 17.81 -19.96 -23.35
CA THR A 230 18.57 -19.64 -24.57
C THR A 230 19.62 -20.73 -24.84
N PHE A 231 20.36 -21.14 -23.83
CA PHE A 231 21.37 -22.19 -23.95
C PHE A 231 20.75 -23.53 -24.39
N ILE A 232 19.66 -23.96 -23.76
CA ILE A 232 18.97 -25.22 -24.09
C ILE A 232 18.40 -25.18 -25.52
N TYR A 233 17.83 -24.06 -25.97
CA TYR A 233 17.29 -23.97 -27.32
C TYR A 233 18.35 -23.87 -28.41
N ARG A 234 19.51 -23.26 -28.11
CA ARG A 234 20.60 -23.09 -29.08
C ARG A 234 21.59 -24.26 -29.09
N THR A 235 21.57 -25.15 -28.10
CA THR A 235 22.42 -26.35 -28.08
C THR A 235 21.75 -27.52 -28.78
N GLN A 236 22.53 -28.27 -29.59
CA GLN A 236 22.02 -29.47 -30.27
C GLN A 236 21.81 -30.60 -29.26
N HIS A 237 20.54 -30.93 -29.02
CA HIS A 237 20.11 -32.03 -28.18
C HIS A 237 19.53 -33.18 -29.02
N ASN A 238 19.58 -34.40 -28.47
CA ASN A 238 18.91 -35.58 -29.06
C ASN A 238 17.39 -35.60 -28.80
N ILE A 239 16.84 -34.60 -28.10
CA ILE A 239 15.44 -34.51 -27.69
C ILE A 239 14.75 -33.47 -28.58
N SER A 240 13.55 -33.78 -29.06
CA SER A 240 12.76 -32.82 -29.83
C SER A 240 12.27 -31.67 -28.93
N LEU A 241 12.18 -30.45 -29.47
CA LEU A 241 11.78 -29.26 -28.72
C LEU A 241 10.44 -29.42 -28.00
N GLU A 242 9.49 -30.13 -28.61
CA GLU A 242 8.17 -30.38 -28.03
C GLU A 242 8.24 -31.33 -26.84
N LEU A 243 9.12 -32.34 -26.89
CA LEU A 243 9.33 -33.26 -25.78
C LEU A 243 10.07 -32.57 -24.62
N LEU A 244 10.97 -31.65 -24.95
CA LEU A 244 11.64 -30.79 -23.99
C LEU A 244 10.62 -29.90 -23.23
N HIS A 245 9.66 -29.28 -23.93
CA HIS A 245 8.59 -28.50 -23.29
C HIS A 245 7.71 -29.36 -22.37
N VAL A 246 7.27 -30.54 -22.84
CA VAL A 246 6.48 -31.47 -22.01
C VAL A 246 7.24 -31.88 -20.75
N LEU A 247 8.53 -32.18 -20.86
CA LEU A 247 9.37 -32.52 -19.72
C LEU A 247 9.51 -31.34 -18.76
N LEU A 248 9.72 -30.13 -19.27
CA LEU A 248 9.82 -28.90 -18.47
C LEU A 248 8.54 -28.69 -17.65
N PHE A 249 7.37 -28.74 -18.29
CA PHE A 249 6.08 -28.55 -17.61
C PHE A 249 5.77 -29.67 -16.62
N ALA A 250 6.11 -30.92 -16.94
CA ALA A 250 5.88 -32.05 -16.05
C ALA A 250 6.73 -31.95 -14.77
N VAL A 251 8.01 -31.56 -14.89
CA VAL A 251 8.88 -31.35 -13.74
C VAL A 251 8.39 -30.16 -12.90
N SER A 252 8.04 -29.03 -13.53
CA SER A 252 7.47 -27.88 -12.82
C SER A 252 6.19 -28.23 -12.08
N LEU A 253 5.28 -29.02 -12.70
CA LEU A 253 4.06 -29.52 -12.05
C LEU A 253 4.39 -30.34 -10.79
N ILE A 254 5.35 -31.26 -10.87
CA ILE A 254 5.77 -32.07 -9.72
C ILE A 254 6.29 -31.17 -8.59
N ILE A 255 7.12 -30.17 -8.91
CA ILE A 255 7.64 -29.22 -7.89
C ILE A 255 6.49 -28.45 -7.23
N HIS A 256 5.51 -27.95 -8.01
CA HIS A 256 4.34 -27.27 -7.43
C HIS A 256 3.50 -28.21 -6.55
N LEU A 257 3.29 -29.46 -6.95
CA LEU A 257 2.59 -30.45 -6.13
C LEU A 257 3.32 -30.74 -4.81
N ILE A 258 4.65 -30.77 -4.81
CA ILE A 258 5.45 -30.88 -3.59
C ILE A 258 5.24 -29.66 -2.69
N VAL A 259 5.30 -28.44 -3.24
CA VAL A 259 5.06 -27.19 -2.47
C VAL A 259 3.65 -27.16 -1.88
N VAL A 260 2.64 -27.68 -2.58
CA VAL A 260 1.27 -27.82 -2.05
C VAL A 260 1.17 -28.87 -0.94
N ALA A 261 1.91 -29.97 -1.06
CA ALA A 261 1.83 -31.09 -0.13
C ALA A 261 2.55 -30.82 1.22
N VAL A 262 3.67 -30.10 1.22
CA VAL A 262 4.51 -29.87 2.41
C VAL A 262 3.75 -29.16 3.55
N PRO A 263 3.04 -28.04 3.33
CA PRO A 263 2.30 -27.34 4.39
C PRO A 263 1.03 -28.07 4.84
N ARG A 264 0.41 -28.86 3.96
CA ARG A 264 -0.82 -29.62 4.27
C ARG A 264 -0.57 -30.86 5.11
N ALA A 265 0.67 -31.33 5.20
CA ALA A 265 1.03 -32.43 6.09
C ALA A 265 0.87 -32.07 7.58
N SER A 266 0.81 -30.77 7.93
CA SER A 266 0.78 -30.30 9.31
C SER A 266 -0.55 -29.67 9.76
N THR A 267 -1.50 -29.38 8.86
CA THR A 267 -2.76 -28.67 9.20
C THR A 267 -3.96 -29.12 8.35
N GLU A 268 -5.12 -29.31 8.99
CA GLU A 268 -6.42 -29.52 8.31
C GLU A 268 -6.88 -28.21 7.65
N VAL A 269 -6.34 -27.90 6.47
CA VAL A 269 -6.77 -26.73 5.69
C VAL A 269 -8.02 -27.09 4.90
N ALA A 270 -9.10 -26.31 5.10
CA ALA A 270 -10.33 -26.42 4.33
C ALA A 270 -10.06 -26.39 2.81
N HIS A 271 -10.83 -27.17 2.04
CA HIS A 271 -10.67 -27.23 0.59
C HIS A 271 -10.83 -25.84 -0.04
N PRO A 272 -9.85 -25.34 -0.80
CA PRO A 272 -9.97 -24.05 -1.44
C PRO A 272 -11.03 -24.12 -2.53
N ASN A 273 -12.01 -23.21 -2.47
CA ASN A 273 -13.04 -23.07 -3.50
C ASN A 273 -12.40 -22.50 -4.77
N PHE A 274 -11.94 -23.39 -5.66
CA PHE A 274 -11.34 -23.01 -6.93
C PHE A 274 -12.41 -22.44 -7.87
N SER A 275 -12.46 -21.11 -7.96
CA SER A 275 -13.47 -20.41 -8.77
C SER A 275 -13.22 -20.54 -10.27
N PHE A 276 -14.28 -20.37 -11.07
CA PHE A 276 -14.14 -20.28 -12.53
C PHE A 276 -13.22 -19.13 -12.99
N ALA A 277 -13.21 -18.01 -12.25
CA ALA A 277 -12.29 -16.90 -12.52
C ALA A 277 -10.83 -17.31 -12.31
N ALA A 278 -10.52 -18.06 -11.24
CA ALA A 278 -9.18 -18.61 -11.01
C ALA A 278 -8.76 -19.60 -12.10
N PHE A 279 -9.70 -20.40 -12.62
CA PHE A 279 -9.47 -21.27 -13.78
C PHE A 279 -9.12 -20.49 -15.05
N LEU A 280 -9.90 -19.45 -15.38
CA LEU A 280 -9.63 -18.58 -16.53
C LEU A 280 -8.27 -17.87 -16.42
N GLN A 281 -7.93 -17.40 -15.23
CA GLN A 281 -6.61 -16.83 -14.96
C GLN A 281 -5.50 -17.86 -15.17
N ALA A 282 -5.69 -19.10 -14.69
CA ALA A 282 -4.72 -20.17 -14.90
C ALA A 282 -4.52 -20.49 -16.39
N PHE A 283 -5.61 -20.47 -17.18
CA PHE A 283 -5.54 -20.65 -18.63
C PHE A 283 -4.80 -19.50 -19.32
N ALA A 284 -5.09 -18.25 -18.96
CA ALA A 284 -4.41 -17.07 -19.50
C ALA A 284 -2.90 -17.09 -19.17
N GLN A 285 -2.55 -17.44 -17.94
CA GLN A 285 -1.15 -17.58 -17.51
C GLN A 285 -0.44 -18.70 -18.26
N ALA A 286 -1.10 -19.85 -18.48
CA ALA A 286 -0.54 -20.93 -19.29
C ALA A 286 -0.25 -20.49 -20.73
N GLY A 287 -1.18 -19.74 -21.35
CA GLY A 287 -1.00 -19.14 -22.66
C GLY A 287 0.20 -18.18 -22.70
N MET A 288 0.31 -17.30 -21.69
CA MET A 288 1.44 -16.39 -21.56
C MET A 288 2.77 -17.14 -21.48
N ASP A 289 2.88 -18.12 -20.58
CA ASP A 289 4.11 -18.89 -20.39
C ASP A 289 4.53 -19.62 -21.69
N ILE A 290 3.57 -20.16 -22.46
CA ILE A 290 3.85 -20.77 -23.76
C ILE A 290 4.36 -19.74 -24.75
N THR A 291 3.73 -18.56 -24.85
CA THR A 291 4.20 -17.50 -25.76
C THR A 291 5.57 -16.96 -25.39
N VAL A 292 5.94 -16.95 -24.10
CA VAL A 292 7.31 -16.65 -23.66
C VAL A 292 8.28 -17.67 -24.19
N LEU A 293 8.02 -18.97 -24.03
CA LEU A 293 8.88 -20.01 -24.59
C LEU A 293 8.99 -19.93 -26.10
N MET A 294 7.88 -19.60 -26.80
CA MET A 294 7.89 -19.36 -28.23
C MET A 294 8.78 -18.17 -28.60
N ALA A 295 8.64 -17.04 -27.92
CA ALA A 295 9.47 -15.85 -28.13
C ALA A 295 10.96 -16.16 -27.91
N VAL A 296 11.32 -16.87 -26.83
CA VAL A 296 12.72 -17.26 -26.60
C VAL A 296 13.24 -18.22 -27.68
N SER A 297 12.39 -19.14 -28.16
CA SER A 297 12.78 -20.14 -29.17
C SER A 297 12.94 -19.56 -30.58
N GLN A 298 12.07 -18.63 -30.97
CA GLN A 298 12.06 -18.02 -32.30
C GLN A 298 12.96 -16.78 -32.36
N MET A 299 13.06 -16.08 -31.24
CA MET A 299 13.83 -14.86 -31.12
C MET A 299 15.04 -15.11 -30.22
N ASP A 300 14.92 -14.74 -28.95
CA ASP A 300 15.92 -14.86 -27.91
C ASP A 300 15.34 -14.41 -26.57
N ALA A 301 16.04 -14.70 -25.47
CA ALA A 301 15.56 -14.37 -24.15
C ALA A 301 15.56 -12.88 -23.80
N PRO A 302 16.58 -12.08 -24.16
CA PRO A 302 16.50 -10.63 -24.00
C PRO A 302 15.28 -10.00 -24.68
N THR A 303 14.93 -10.47 -25.88
CA THR A 303 13.76 -9.98 -26.61
C THR A 303 12.46 -10.34 -25.89
N ALA A 304 12.35 -11.53 -25.31
CA ALA A 304 11.20 -11.87 -24.47
C ALA A 304 11.07 -10.92 -23.28
N GLY A 305 12.18 -10.56 -22.61
CA GLY A 305 12.19 -9.56 -21.54
C GLY A 305 11.78 -8.15 -21.99
N VAL A 306 12.19 -7.75 -23.19
CA VAL A 306 11.75 -6.49 -23.83
C VAL A 306 10.26 -6.50 -24.14
N LEU A 307 9.73 -7.62 -24.66
CA LEU A 307 8.31 -7.77 -24.95
C LEU A 307 7.45 -7.77 -23.68
N LEU A 308 7.91 -8.38 -22.57
CA LEU A 308 7.24 -8.30 -21.26
C LEU A 308 7.08 -6.84 -20.82
N SER A 309 8.16 -6.06 -20.92
CA SER A 309 8.17 -4.64 -20.55
C SER A 309 7.25 -3.79 -21.44
N LEU A 310 7.20 -4.08 -22.74
CA LEU A 310 6.27 -3.43 -23.66
C LEU A 310 4.81 -3.78 -23.33
N GLY A 311 4.53 -5.05 -23.02
CA GLY A 311 3.22 -5.50 -22.56
C GLY A 311 2.78 -4.77 -21.30
N ALA A 312 3.65 -4.68 -20.28
CA ALA A 312 3.37 -3.96 -19.03
C ALA A 312 3.10 -2.47 -19.27
N THR A 313 3.88 -1.85 -20.16
CA THR A 313 3.70 -0.44 -20.55
C THR A 313 2.34 -0.20 -21.18
N ILE A 314 1.92 -1.05 -22.14
CA ILE A 314 0.61 -0.96 -22.78
C ILE A 314 -0.48 -1.16 -21.72
N GLN A 315 -0.32 -2.12 -20.82
CA GLN A 315 -1.28 -2.38 -19.76
C GLN A 315 -1.45 -1.19 -18.82
N PHE A 316 -0.37 -0.52 -18.41
CA PHE A 316 -0.44 0.68 -17.57
C PHE A 316 -1.15 1.83 -18.28
N LEU A 317 -0.86 2.05 -19.56
CA LEU A 317 -1.53 3.08 -20.37
C LEU A 317 -3.01 2.81 -20.55
N VAL A 318 -3.39 1.56 -20.87
CA VAL A 318 -4.79 1.15 -21.01
C VAL A 318 -5.52 1.29 -19.68
N SER A 319 -4.91 0.82 -18.57
CA SER A 319 -5.52 0.91 -17.25
C SER A 319 -5.76 2.36 -16.82
N SER A 320 -4.76 3.23 -17.00
CA SER A 320 -4.89 4.67 -16.74
C SER A 320 -5.97 5.33 -17.60
N ALA A 321 -6.04 5.00 -18.89
CA ALA A 321 -7.08 5.49 -19.79
C ALA A 321 -8.49 5.02 -19.35
N THR A 322 -8.64 3.75 -18.97
CA THR A 322 -9.93 3.21 -18.50
C THR A 322 -10.38 3.82 -17.18
N MET A 323 -9.45 4.28 -16.34
CA MET A 323 -9.76 4.98 -15.08
C MET A 323 -10.04 6.48 -15.28
N GLY A 324 -9.80 7.03 -16.47
CA GLY A 324 -9.95 8.47 -16.73
C GLY A 324 -8.90 9.34 -16.04
N ILE A 325 -7.80 8.76 -15.58
CA ILE A 325 -6.76 9.46 -14.81
C ILE A 325 -5.53 9.61 -15.69
N PHE A 326 -5.18 10.85 -16.06
CA PHE A 326 -4.02 11.15 -16.88
C PHE A 326 -2.92 11.80 -16.03
N LEU A 327 -1.90 11.02 -15.67
CA LEU A 327 -0.74 11.49 -14.92
C LEU A 327 0.45 11.69 -15.88
N PRO A 328 1.01 12.91 -15.98
CA PRO A 328 2.03 13.21 -16.99
C PRO A 328 3.30 12.37 -16.81
N TYR A 329 3.67 12.06 -15.57
CA TYR A 329 4.81 11.20 -15.25
C TYR A 329 4.57 9.73 -15.64
N LEU A 330 3.35 9.21 -15.49
CA LEU A 330 2.97 7.88 -15.98
C LEU A 330 3.05 7.81 -17.50
N ALA A 331 2.44 8.78 -18.20
CA ALA A 331 2.46 8.82 -19.66
C ALA A 331 3.88 8.99 -20.22
N GLY A 332 4.68 9.88 -19.61
CA GLY A 332 6.07 10.13 -20.01
C GLY A 332 6.98 8.92 -19.81
N SER A 333 6.91 8.28 -18.63
CA SER A 333 7.69 7.06 -18.34
C SER A 333 7.30 5.89 -19.24
N CYS A 334 5.99 5.64 -19.43
CA CYS A 334 5.51 4.62 -20.36
C CYS A 334 5.97 4.87 -21.80
N THR A 335 5.94 6.12 -22.25
CA THR A 335 6.44 6.50 -23.59
C THR A 335 7.93 6.19 -23.72
N LEU A 336 8.73 6.49 -22.69
CA LEU A 336 10.16 6.19 -22.66
C LEU A 336 10.42 4.68 -22.76
N VAL A 337 9.69 3.87 -22.00
CA VAL A 337 9.79 2.39 -22.07
C VAL A 337 9.38 1.88 -23.44
N ALA A 338 8.28 2.36 -24.01
CA ALA A 338 7.81 1.94 -25.33
C ALA A 338 8.84 2.27 -26.43
N VAL A 339 9.40 3.48 -26.43
CA VAL A 339 10.45 3.88 -27.38
C VAL A 339 11.70 3.01 -27.23
N ALA A 340 12.12 2.71 -26.00
CA ALA A 340 13.22 1.79 -25.74
C ALA A 340 12.94 0.40 -26.33
N CYS A 341 11.77 -0.18 -26.07
CA CYS A 341 11.40 -1.50 -26.57
C CYS A 341 11.38 -1.54 -28.11
N ILE A 342 10.77 -0.54 -28.74
CA ILE A 342 10.71 -0.43 -30.21
C ILE A 342 12.11 -0.26 -30.79
N THR A 343 12.97 0.53 -30.15
CA THR A 343 14.36 0.74 -30.59
C THR A 343 15.15 -0.56 -30.52
N TYR A 344 15.02 -1.32 -29.42
CA TYR A 344 15.65 -2.63 -29.29
C TYR A 344 15.23 -3.60 -30.41
N LEU A 345 13.92 -3.68 -30.66
CA LEU A 345 13.36 -4.55 -31.70
C LEU A 345 13.77 -4.12 -33.12
N ALA A 346 13.84 -2.82 -33.39
CA ALA A 346 14.19 -2.29 -34.71
C ALA A 346 15.67 -2.50 -35.09
N TYR A 347 16.56 -2.63 -34.11
CA TYR A 347 18.00 -2.85 -34.31
C TYR A 347 18.40 -4.33 -34.19
N ARG A 348 17.44 -5.23 -33.99
CA ARG A 348 17.70 -6.67 -33.96
C ARG A 348 17.98 -7.18 -35.39
N ARG A 349 19.20 -7.63 -35.66
CA ARG A 349 19.58 -8.26 -36.95
C ARG A 349 19.25 -9.75 -36.93
N GLU A 350 18.48 -10.23 -37.91
CA GLU A 350 18.08 -11.64 -38.00
C GLU A 350 19.11 -12.54 -38.72
N GLU A 351 20.01 -12.00 -39.54
CA GLU A 351 20.75 -12.79 -40.55
C GLU A 351 22.18 -13.25 -40.17
N GLU A 352 22.79 -12.75 -39.08
CA GLU A 352 24.21 -13.07 -38.75
C GLU A 352 24.40 -14.08 -37.60
N GLU A 353 23.33 -14.43 -36.86
CA GLU A 353 23.42 -15.26 -35.64
C GLU A 353 23.67 -16.76 -35.90
N GLU A 354 23.13 -17.34 -36.98
CA GLU A 354 23.26 -18.78 -37.23
C GLU A 354 24.70 -19.22 -37.53
N ARG A 355 25.55 -18.33 -38.06
CA ARG A 355 26.93 -18.68 -38.47
C ARG A 355 27.96 -18.57 -37.34
N HIS A 356 27.76 -17.69 -36.36
CA HIS A 356 28.75 -17.47 -35.29
C HIS A 356 28.64 -18.50 -34.15
N PHE A 357 27.46 -19.08 -33.91
CA PHE A 357 27.23 -19.98 -32.78
C PHE A 357 27.95 -21.34 -32.90
N ALA A 358 28.20 -21.80 -34.13
CA ALA A 358 28.87 -23.07 -34.38
C ALA A 358 30.37 -23.07 -34.04
N ILE A 359 31.00 -21.90 -33.92
CA ILE A 359 32.46 -21.76 -33.91
C ILE A 359 33.05 -21.74 -32.48
N ILE A 360 32.28 -21.40 -31.44
CA ILE A 360 32.82 -21.14 -30.08
C ILE A 360 32.50 -22.26 -29.05
N MET A 361 31.74 -23.30 -29.44
CA MET A 361 31.24 -24.31 -28.49
C MET A 361 32.30 -25.21 -27.84
N GLY A 362 33.55 -25.24 -28.33
CA GLY A 362 34.60 -26.15 -27.86
C GLY A 362 35.21 -25.83 -26.49
N GLN A 363 35.21 -24.55 -26.08
CA GLN A 363 35.78 -24.11 -24.79
C GLN A 363 34.74 -23.50 -23.83
N GLY A 364 33.58 -23.06 -24.34
CA GLY A 364 32.52 -22.45 -23.53
C GLY A 364 31.74 -23.43 -22.65
N LEU A 365 31.67 -24.72 -23.01
CA LEU A 365 30.77 -25.68 -22.32
C LEU A 365 31.18 -25.93 -20.85
N THR A 366 32.48 -25.96 -20.56
CA THR A 366 33.00 -26.12 -19.19
C THR A 366 32.81 -24.86 -18.35
N PHE A 367 32.97 -23.68 -18.96
CA PHE A 367 32.69 -22.39 -18.32
C PHE A 367 31.19 -22.21 -18.03
N VAL A 368 30.32 -22.57 -18.98
CA VAL A 368 28.86 -22.60 -18.79
C VAL A 368 28.49 -23.53 -17.64
N GLY A 369 29.06 -24.74 -17.58
CA GLY A 369 28.84 -25.67 -16.47
C GLY A 369 29.24 -25.10 -15.10
N GLN A 370 30.36 -24.38 -15.02
CA GLN A 370 30.82 -23.72 -13.78
C GLN A 370 29.90 -22.54 -13.39
N MET A 371 29.52 -21.70 -14.34
CA MET A 371 28.62 -20.55 -14.10
C MET A 371 27.21 -21.00 -13.70
N VAL A 372 26.70 -22.07 -14.31
CA VAL A 372 25.43 -22.72 -13.95
C VAL A 372 25.50 -23.29 -12.53
N GLY A 373 26.63 -23.90 -12.14
CA GLY A 373 26.85 -24.37 -10.77
C GLY A 373 26.90 -23.26 -9.72
N VAL A 374 27.58 -22.15 -10.02
CA VAL A 374 27.61 -20.97 -9.12
C VAL A 374 26.24 -20.31 -9.02
N ALA A 375 25.53 -20.14 -10.15
CA ALA A 375 24.17 -19.62 -10.17
C ALA A 375 23.21 -20.51 -9.37
N PHE A 376 23.36 -21.84 -9.45
CA PHE A 376 22.58 -22.79 -8.64
C PHE A 376 22.81 -22.57 -7.14
N LEU A 377 24.07 -22.44 -6.71
CA LEU A 377 24.39 -22.21 -5.30
C LEU A 377 23.85 -20.87 -4.79
N ILE A 378 23.92 -19.82 -5.61
CA ILE A 378 23.38 -18.49 -5.26
C ILE A 378 21.84 -18.55 -5.18
N VAL A 379 21.16 -19.12 -6.18
CA VAL A 379 19.69 -19.23 -6.20
C VAL A 379 19.20 -20.12 -5.06
N THR A 380 19.90 -21.22 -4.76
CA THR A 380 19.55 -22.12 -3.65
C THR A 380 19.82 -21.46 -2.29
N GLY A 381 20.93 -20.74 -2.14
CA GLY A 381 21.23 -19.97 -0.92
C GLY A 381 20.19 -18.87 -0.67
N LEU A 382 19.79 -18.15 -1.72
CA LEU A 382 18.71 -17.16 -1.63
C LEU A 382 17.35 -17.80 -1.33
N PHE A 383 17.05 -18.97 -1.91
CA PHE A 383 15.81 -19.71 -1.65
C PHE A 383 15.71 -20.19 -0.20
N VAL A 384 16.80 -20.71 0.37
CA VAL A 384 16.85 -21.12 1.77
C VAL A 384 16.73 -19.91 2.70
N ALA A 385 17.38 -18.79 2.37
CA ALA A 385 17.28 -17.56 3.15
C ALA A 385 15.86 -16.94 3.13
N PHE A 386 15.12 -17.07 2.03
CA PHE A 386 13.77 -16.49 1.89
C PHE A 386 12.62 -17.39 2.37
N SER A 387 12.78 -18.71 2.29
CA SER A 387 11.66 -19.64 2.50
C SER A 387 11.30 -19.91 3.96
N SER A 388 12.16 -19.60 4.94
CA SER A 388 11.89 -19.99 6.33
C SER A 388 11.22 -18.94 7.20
N GLU A 389 11.42 -17.63 6.96
CA GLU A 389 11.02 -16.59 7.93
C GLU A 389 10.08 -15.52 7.34
N ASP A 390 10.37 -14.97 6.16
CA ASP A 390 9.64 -13.80 5.66
C ASP A 390 8.26 -14.12 5.09
N VAL A 391 8.11 -15.20 4.30
CA VAL A 391 6.83 -15.55 3.66
C VAL A 391 5.77 -15.90 4.71
N ASN A 392 6.17 -16.53 5.82
CA ASN A 392 5.28 -16.88 6.92
C ASN A 392 4.88 -15.65 7.74
N ASN A 393 5.81 -14.73 8.00
CA ASN A 393 5.53 -13.49 8.74
C ASN A 393 4.60 -12.53 7.96
N LEU A 394 4.71 -12.52 6.63
CA LEU A 394 3.91 -11.68 5.75
C LEU A 394 2.44 -12.13 5.62
N GLN A 395 2.15 -13.40 5.90
CA GLN A 395 0.79 -13.91 5.87
C GLN A 395 -0.03 -13.47 7.10
N VAL A 396 0.64 -13.03 8.17
CA VAL A 396 0.00 -12.61 9.44
C VAL A 396 -0.44 -11.14 9.40
N SER A 397 0.15 -10.30 8.55
CA SER A 397 0.00 -8.84 8.64
C SER A 397 -1.23 -8.25 7.95
N GLY A 398 -2.10 -9.06 7.33
CA GLY A 398 -3.35 -8.57 6.72
C GLY A 398 -3.16 -7.52 5.61
N VAL A 399 -1.95 -7.40 5.05
CA VAL A 399 -1.61 -6.36 4.07
C VAL A 399 -2.37 -6.64 2.77
N LYS A 400 -3.24 -5.70 2.38
CA LYS A 400 -3.94 -5.77 1.10
C LYS A 400 -2.91 -5.57 -0.04
N PRO A 401 -2.96 -6.39 -1.11
CA PRO A 401 -2.07 -6.22 -2.25
C PRO A 401 -2.20 -4.81 -2.84
N LEU A 402 -1.05 -4.17 -3.07
CA LEU A 402 -0.97 -2.88 -3.74
C LEU A 402 -1.33 -3.04 -5.23
N THR A 403 -2.60 -2.79 -5.56
CA THR A 403 -3.07 -2.80 -6.95
C THR A 403 -2.64 -1.52 -7.69
N PHE A 404 -2.54 -1.58 -9.01
CA PHE A 404 -2.28 -0.40 -9.85
C PHE A 404 -3.31 0.73 -9.58
N ALA A 405 -4.58 0.38 -9.46
CA ALA A 405 -5.64 1.34 -9.15
C ALA A 405 -5.46 1.97 -7.76
N GLY A 406 -5.07 1.17 -6.76
CA GLY A 406 -4.72 1.66 -5.42
C GLY A 406 -3.54 2.63 -5.45
N LEU A 407 -2.46 2.29 -6.15
CA LEU A 407 -1.28 3.16 -6.28
C LEU A 407 -1.59 4.48 -6.99
N ILE A 408 -2.44 4.46 -8.03
CA ILE A 408 -2.90 5.70 -8.67
C ILE A 408 -3.76 6.51 -7.72
N SER A 409 -4.73 5.89 -7.06
CA SER A 409 -5.59 6.59 -6.08
C SER A 409 -4.75 7.23 -4.97
N ASP A 410 -3.76 6.50 -4.46
CA ASP A 410 -2.83 6.99 -3.44
C ASP A 410 -2.00 8.17 -3.95
N SER A 411 -1.59 8.18 -5.22
CA SER A 411 -0.84 9.30 -5.81
C SER A 411 -1.67 10.58 -5.98
N LEU A 412 -3.00 10.46 -6.00
CA LEU A 412 -3.91 11.61 -6.06
C LEU A 412 -4.15 12.24 -4.68
N VAL A 413 -3.75 11.57 -3.59
CA VAL A 413 -3.87 12.10 -2.23
C VAL A 413 -2.83 13.21 -2.03
N THR A 414 -3.32 14.46 -1.99
CA THR A 414 -2.47 15.67 -1.87
C THR A 414 -1.81 15.83 -0.50
N CYS A 415 -2.38 15.22 0.54
CA CYS A 415 -1.86 15.25 1.92
C CYS A 415 -1.90 13.84 2.50
N ARG A 416 -0.72 13.21 2.67
CA ARG A 416 -0.63 11.83 3.20
C ARG A 416 -0.54 11.84 4.72
N ARG A 417 -1.42 11.07 5.38
CA ARG A 417 -1.36 10.85 6.83
C ARG A 417 -0.04 10.20 7.22
N LYS A 418 0.57 10.74 8.26
CA LYS A 418 1.68 10.08 8.94
C LYS A 418 1.14 8.80 9.59
N PRO A 419 1.76 7.62 9.33
CA PRO A 419 1.32 6.40 9.99
C PRO A 419 1.52 6.53 11.50
N LEU A 420 0.54 6.05 12.26
CA LEU A 420 0.52 6.03 13.71
C LEU A 420 0.49 4.56 14.19
N LEU A 421 1.21 4.25 15.28
CA LEU A 421 1.15 2.94 15.94
C LEU A 421 -0.26 2.64 16.45
N SER A 422 -1.07 3.66 16.73
CA SER A 422 -2.45 3.56 17.19
C SER A 422 -3.35 2.75 16.28
N SER A 423 -3.07 2.74 14.98
CA SER A 423 -3.79 1.92 14.01
C SER A 423 -3.71 0.41 14.31
N ALA A 424 -2.70 -0.02 15.07
CA ALA A 424 -2.49 -1.41 15.48
C ALA A 424 -2.92 -1.71 16.93
N TRP A 425 -3.46 -0.73 17.68
CA TRP A 425 -3.79 -0.92 19.09
C TRP A 425 -5.03 -1.78 19.33
N TYR A 426 -5.95 -1.81 18.36
CA TYR A 426 -7.11 -2.68 18.39
C TYR A 426 -6.85 -3.88 17.48
N SER A 427 -6.65 -5.05 18.09
CA SER A 427 -6.21 -6.26 17.38
C SER A 427 -7.31 -6.98 16.62
N GLN A 428 -8.58 -6.65 16.88
CA GLN A 428 -9.73 -7.24 16.20
C GLN A 428 -10.10 -6.42 14.96
N GLU A 429 -10.85 -7.03 14.04
CA GLU A 429 -11.42 -6.29 12.90
C GLU A 429 -12.43 -5.26 13.43
N ARG A 430 -12.16 -3.98 13.21
CA ARG A 430 -13.06 -2.89 13.62
C ARG A 430 -14.33 -2.94 12.77
N LYS A 431 -15.49 -2.90 13.43
CA LYS A 431 -16.80 -2.77 12.77
C LYS A 431 -17.28 -1.31 12.67
N TYR A 432 -16.75 -0.45 13.52
CA TYR A 432 -17.11 0.96 13.60
C TYR A 432 -16.12 1.83 12.83
N HIS A 433 -16.60 2.69 11.93
CA HIS A 433 -15.75 3.45 11.01
C HIS A 433 -16.04 4.96 10.95
N ALA A 434 -16.95 5.49 11.78
CA ALA A 434 -17.35 6.90 11.67
C ALA A 434 -16.23 7.90 11.99
N PHE A 435 -15.14 7.47 12.63
CA PHE A 435 -14.01 8.31 13.02
C PHE A 435 -12.67 7.87 12.39
N ASP A 436 -12.69 7.07 11.33
CA ASP A 436 -11.47 6.56 10.67
C ASP A 436 -10.58 7.67 10.08
N ASP A 437 -11.18 8.81 9.77
CA ASP A 437 -10.51 9.97 9.18
C ASP A 437 -10.28 11.12 10.16
N VAL A 438 -10.61 10.90 11.45
CA VAL A 438 -10.45 11.89 12.52
C VAL A 438 -9.21 11.53 13.35
N LEU A 439 -8.40 12.53 13.69
CA LEU A 439 -7.33 12.40 14.67
C LEU A 439 -7.88 12.76 16.05
N LEU A 440 -7.86 11.79 16.97
CA LEU A 440 -8.10 12.05 18.38
C LEU A 440 -6.79 12.50 19.04
N ILE A 441 -6.73 13.77 19.42
CA ILE A 441 -5.59 14.37 20.14
C ILE A 441 -5.91 14.34 21.62
N VAL A 442 -5.20 13.49 22.35
CA VAL A 442 -5.37 13.33 23.79
C VAL A 442 -4.22 14.02 24.51
N PHE A 443 -4.49 15.13 25.20
CA PHE A 443 -3.45 15.80 25.98
C PHE A 443 -3.36 15.25 27.40
N PHE A 444 -2.15 15.23 27.95
CA PHE A 444 -1.90 14.91 29.34
C PHE A 444 -0.89 15.87 29.95
N SER A 445 -1.17 16.35 31.15
CA SER A 445 -0.35 17.35 31.83
C SER A 445 0.47 16.78 32.99
N HIS A 446 -0.01 15.78 33.74
CA HIS A 446 0.53 15.41 35.07
C HIS A 446 0.93 13.93 35.19
N ALA A 447 2.00 13.64 35.96
CA ALA A 447 2.46 12.27 36.28
C ALA A 447 1.50 11.48 37.22
N ARG A 448 0.37 12.06 37.64
CA ARG A 448 -0.61 11.38 38.52
C ARG A 448 -1.41 10.28 37.81
N TYR A 449 -1.13 10.01 36.54
CA TYR A 449 -2.14 9.50 35.60
C TYR A 449 -1.65 8.39 34.66
N ASP A 450 -0.49 7.78 34.91
CA ASP A 450 0.09 6.73 34.05
C ASP A 450 -0.89 5.56 33.79
N VAL A 451 -1.68 5.17 34.80
CA VAL A 451 -2.67 4.07 34.70
C VAL A 451 -3.93 4.45 33.89
N ASN A 452 -4.19 5.75 33.68
CA ASN A 452 -5.40 6.21 33.01
C ASN A 452 -5.28 6.12 31.48
N LEU A 453 -4.08 6.28 30.93
CA LEU A 453 -3.86 6.29 29.48
C LEU A 453 -4.11 4.90 28.83
N ASP A 454 -3.70 3.82 29.49
CA ASP A 454 -3.96 2.46 29.01
C ASP A 454 -5.46 2.15 28.96
N SER A 455 -6.19 2.57 30.00
CA SER A 455 -7.65 2.37 30.06
C SER A 455 -8.36 3.18 28.99
N TYR A 456 -7.97 4.45 28.81
CA TYR A 456 -8.46 5.32 27.75
C TYR A 456 -8.21 4.70 26.36
N ARG A 457 -6.96 4.26 26.10
CA ARG A 457 -6.58 3.56 24.87
C ARG A 457 -7.42 2.31 24.63
N ASN A 458 -7.61 1.48 25.64
CA ASN A 458 -8.34 0.21 25.52
C ASN A 458 -9.81 0.44 25.13
N VAL A 459 -10.44 1.48 25.67
CA VAL A 459 -11.82 1.83 25.31
C VAL A 459 -11.89 2.48 23.93
N TYR A 460 -11.10 3.52 23.66
CA TYR A 460 -11.32 4.36 22.48
C TYR A 460 -10.62 3.91 21.20
N SER A 461 -9.63 3.01 21.26
CA SER A 461 -8.97 2.47 20.05
C SER A 461 -9.91 1.65 19.14
N GLU A 462 -11.03 1.17 19.67
CA GLU A 462 -12.09 0.55 18.88
C GLU A 462 -12.78 1.56 17.94
N PHE A 463 -12.89 2.81 18.37
CA PHE A 463 -13.63 3.87 17.66
C PHE A 463 -12.71 4.79 16.85
N PHE A 464 -11.50 5.04 17.35
CA PHE A 464 -10.50 5.88 16.71
C PHE A 464 -9.25 5.07 16.39
N PRO A 465 -8.94 4.80 15.11
CA PRO A 465 -7.68 4.16 14.74
C PRO A 465 -6.49 5.13 14.81
N ASN A 466 -6.77 6.44 14.86
CA ASN A 466 -5.75 7.49 14.87
C ASN A 466 -5.85 8.24 16.19
N ILE A 467 -5.02 7.86 17.15
CA ILE A 467 -4.93 8.50 18.46
C ILE A 467 -3.49 8.97 18.64
N VAL A 468 -3.31 10.24 19.00
CA VAL A 468 -2.02 10.77 19.43
C VAL A 468 -2.13 11.25 20.87
N PHE A 469 -1.20 10.81 21.70
CA PHE A 469 -1.06 11.33 23.06
C PHE A 469 -0.02 12.45 23.03
N VAL A 470 -0.37 13.65 23.50
CA VAL A 470 0.52 14.81 23.51
C VAL A 470 0.76 15.29 24.95
N GLY A 471 2.03 15.47 25.31
CA GLY A 471 2.42 15.81 26.67
C GLY A 471 3.85 16.34 26.77
N PRO A 472 4.29 16.78 27.96
CA PRO A 472 5.55 17.50 28.13
C PRO A 472 6.77 16.56 28.08
N ARG A 473 7.92 17.08 27.65
CA ARG A 473 9.19 16.32 27.58
C ARG A 473 9.77 15.84 28.89
N THR A 474 9.56 16.59 29.98
CA THR A 474 10.17 16.29 31.27
C THR A 474 9.16 16.51 32.39
N ARG A 475 8.51 15.43 32.83
CA ARG A 475 7.85 15.31 34.13
C ARG A 475 8.14 13.90 34.65
N GLU A 476 9.31 13.74 35.29
CA GLU A 476 9.79 12.54 36.02
C GLU A 476 9.06 11.24 35.66
N ASP A 477 9.52 10.62 34.56
CA ASP A 477 9.04 9.37 33.97
C ASP A 477 9.11 8.18 34.94
N ALA A 478 8.07 8.00 35.77
CA ALA A 478 7.91 6.80 36.59
C ALA A 478 6.97 5.73 35.99
N GLY A 479 6.27 5.98 34.86
CA GLY A 479 5.30 5.00 34.35
C GLY A 479 5.12 4.87 32.83
N PHE A 480 5.92 5.52 31.99
CA PHE A 480 5.97 5.18 30.56
C PHE A 480 6.82 3.93 30.30
N ASN A 481 6.30 2.76 30.67
CA ASN A 481 6.94 1.48 30.37
C ASN A 481 6.58 0.96 28.95
N HIS A 482 5.80 1.71 28.16
CA HIS A 482 5.17 1.25 26.91
C HIS A 482 5.22 2.27 25.75
N SER A 483 5.22 1.74 24.51
CA SER A 483 5.37 2.48 23.25
C SER A 483 4.06 3.14 22.78
N TYR A 484 3.68 4.25 23.38
CA TYR A 484 2.59 5.08 22.85
C TYR A 484 3.07 5.95 21.67
N ASP A 485 2.14 6.39 20.82
CA ASP A 485 2.38 7.49 19.87
C ASP A 485 2.41 8.80 20.68
N VAL A 486 3.53 9.04 21.37
CA VAL A 486 3.72 10.24 22.19
C VAL A 486 4.31 11.33 21.33
N LEU A 487 3.55 12.41 21.14
CA LEU A 487 4.10 13.68 20.72
C LEU A 487 4.62 14.41 21.95
N VAL A 488 5.95 14.38 22.10
CA VAL A 488 6.63 15.08 23.17
C VAL A 488 6.80 16.54 22.78
N ASP A 489 6.11 17.42 23.50
CA ASP A 489 6.27 18.85 23.34
C ASP A 489 7.53 19.33 24.11
N SER A 490 8.35 20.16 23.46
CA SER A 490 9.55 20.74 24.06
C SER A 490 9.22 21.84 25.07
N TYR A 491 7.98 22.33 25.09
CA TYR A 491 7.51 23.32 26.04
C TYR A 491 7.53 22.74 27.46
N GLN A 492 8.42 23.28 28.30
CA GLN A 492 8.47 22.97 29.72
C GLN A 492 7.52 23.89 30.48
N ALA A 493 6.65 23.30 31.29
CA ALA A 493 5.89 24.06 32.27
C ALA A 493 6.86 24.64 33.32
N ASP A 494 6.87 25.95 33.47
CA ASP A 494 7.52 26.72 34.53
C ASP A 494 6.70 26.71 35.84
N GLU A 495 5.83 25.70 36.01
CA GLU A 495 5.02 25.51 37.20
C GLU A 495 5.88 25.29 38.44
N ASP A 496 5.81 26.20 39.42
CA ASP A 496 6.22 25.91 40.78
C ASP A 496 5.04 25.30 41.55
N LEU A 497 5.01 23.96 41.62
CA LEU A 497 3.98 23.22 42.36
C LEU A 497 3.95 23.55 43.88
N ARG A 498 4.95 24.26 44.39
CA ARG A 498 5.00 24.73 45.79
C ARG A 498 4.25 26.04 45.98
N ASP A 499 3.99 26.78 44.90
CA ASP A 499 3.25 28.03 44.93
C ASP A 499 1.76 27.79 44.61
N SER A 500 0.96 27.63 45.68
CA SER A 500 -0.50 27.50 45.58
C SER A 500 -1.20 28.70 44.91
N THR A 501 -0.51 29.82 44.73
CA THR A 501 -1.03 31.02 44.03
C THR A 501 -0.64 31.07 42.55
N ASN A 502 0.25 30.19 42.09
CA ASN A 502 0.82 30.18 40.73
C ASN A 502 0.65 28.82 40.00
N TYR A 503 -0.33 28.00 40.42
CA TYR A 503 -0.70 26.68 39.84
C TYR A 503 -1.25 26.74 38.38
N LYS A 504 -0.89 27.76 37.59
CA LYS A 504 -1.77 28.33 36.54
C LYS A 504 -1.28 28.15 35.09
N MET A 505 -0.16 27.44 34.89
CA MET A 505 0.51 27.30 33.59
C MET A 505 0.09 26.07 32.75
N ALA A 506 -0.72 25.17 33.30
CA ALA A 506 -1.23 23.99 32.59
C ALA A 506 -2.04 24.35 31.34
N GLY A 507 -2.79 25.46 31.39
CA GLY A 507 -3.55 25.96 30.23
C GLY A 507 -2.64 26.36 29.07
N ARG A 508 -1.56 27.12 29.31
CA ARG A 508 -0.63 27.52 28.25
C ARG A 508 0.12 26.33 27.67
N MET A 509 0.48 25.37 28.51
CA MET A 509 1.07 24.12 28.04
C MET A 509 0.12 23.36 27.12
N ALA A 510 -1.15 23.18 27.51
CA ALA A 510 -2.17 22.53 26.70
C ALA A 510 -2.44 23.31 25.38
N HIS A 511 -2.37 24.64 25.41
CA HIS A 511 -2.43 25.50 24.21
C HIS A 511 -1.30 25.22 23.23
N HIS A 512 -0.07 25.15 23.72
CA HIS A 512 1.09 24.82 22.89
C HIS A 512 0.98 23.39 22.33
N MET A 513 0.51 22.44 23.13
CA MET A 513 0.33 21.04 22.71
C MET A 513 -0.72 20.87 21.61
N LEU A 514 -1.85 21.58 21.70
CA LEU A 514 -2.85 21.59 20.63
C LEU A 514 -2.23 22.12 19.33
N TYR A 515 -1.48 23.22 19.40
CA TYR A 515 -0.77 23.77 18.24
C TYR A 515 0.22 22.75 17.66
N THR A 516 1.08 22.16 18.50
CA THR A 516 2.09 21.18 18.08
C THR A 516 1.45 19.95 17.41
N ALA A 517 0.34 19.45 17.95
CA ALA A 517 -0.36 18.30 17.37
C ALA A 517 -1.01 18.63 16.02
N LEU A 518 -1.68 19.79 15.91
CA LEU A 518 -2.28 20.22 14.65
C LEU A 518 -1.23 20.47 13.56
N ASP A 519 -0.07 21.02 13.90
CA ASP A 519 1.06 21.24 12.98
C ASP A 519 1.70 19.92 12.52
N ALA A 520 1.99 19.02 13.46
CA ALA A 520 2.66 17.75 13.18
C ALA A 520 1.81 16.77 12.34
N TYR A 521 0.48 16.93 12.34
CA TYR A 521 -0.45 15.99 11.71
C TYR A 521 -1.45 16.68 10.75
N PRO A 522 -1.01 17.20 9.59
CA PRO A 522 -1.83 18.04 8.71
C PRO A 522 -2.96 17.37 7.92
N CYS A 523 -2.99 16.03 7.85
CA CYS A 523 -3.74 15.33 6.81
C CYS A 523 -4.97 14.55 7.33
N TYR A 524 -5.73 15.11 8.27
CA TYR A 524 -6.96 14.48 8.78
C TYR A 524 -8.20 15.29 8.37
N ASN A 525 -9.33 14.59 8.21
CA ASN A 525 -10.60 15.24 7.85
C ASN A 525 -11.19 16.01 9.05
N GLY A 526 -10.76 15.66 10.26
CA GLY A 526 -11.14 16.32 11.49
C GLY A 526 -10.15 16.06 12.62
N TYR A 527 -10.21 16.92 13.62
CA TYR A 527 -9.37 16.87 14.81
C TYR A 527 -10.26 16.97 16.03
N LEU A 528 -10.32 15.92 16.83
CA LEU A 528 -11.02 15.93 18.12
C LEU A 528 -9.97 16.10 19.23
N TRP A 529 -10.02 17.24 19.92
CA TRP A 529 -9.17 17.55 21.05
C TRP A 529 -9.91 17.23 22.35
N ALA A 530 -9.25 16.45 23.22
CA ALA A 530 -9.72 16.18 24.56
C ALA A 530 -8.55 15.93 25.53
N PRO A 531 -8.67 16.29 26.81
CA PRO A 531 -7.79 15.77 27.84
C PRO A 531 -8.02 14.28 28.07
N PHE A 532 -7.01 13.61 28.64
CA PHE A 532 -7.11 12.20 29.07
C PHE A 532 -8.18 11.95 30.15
N ASP A 533 -8.56 12.97 30.92
CA ASP A 533 -9.60 12.92 31.96
C ASP A 533 -10.97 13.40 31.45
N THR A 534 -11.21 13.32 30.14
CA THR A 534 -12.52 13.59 29.54
C THR A 534 -13.17 12.31 29.04
N LEU A 535 -14.41 12.09 29.45
CA LEU A 535 -15.24 11.03 28.88
C LEU A 535 -15.80 11.49 27.52
N LEU A 536 -15.71 10.63 26.51
CA LEU A 536 -16.26 10.84 25.17
C LEU A 536 -17.45 9.90 24.95
N ASN A 537 -18.66 10.45 24.84
CA ASN A 537 -19.85 9.68 24.50
C ASN A 537 -19.90 9.41 22.98
N ILE A 538 -19.16 8.41 22.51
CA ILE A 538 -18.97 8.11 21.07
C ILE A 538 -20.27 8.01 20.29
N PRO A 539 -21.31 7.27 20.76
CA PRO A 539 -22.56 7.16 20.00
C PRO A 539 -23.27 8.49 19.79
N ARG A 540 -23.04 9.43 20.70
CA ARG A 540 -23.59 10.77 20.65
C ARG A 540 -22.79 11.67 19.72
N LEU A 541 -21.46 11.68 19.88
CA LEU A 541 -20.56 12.48 19.05
C LEU A 541 -20.64 12.13 17.57
N GLN A 542 -20.93 10.88 17.20
CA GLN A 542 -21.04 10.50 15.78
C GLN A 542 -22.22 11.18 15.04
N GLN A 543 -23.21 11.70 15.77
CA GLN A 543 -24.37 12.38 15.18
C GLN A 543 -24.05 13.84 14.81
N PHE A 544 -22.91 14.35 15.25
CA PHE A 544 -22.45 15.68 14.89
C PHE A 544 -21.90 15.67 13.48
N ASP A 545 -22.22 16.70 12.69
CA ASP A 545 -21.66 16.88 11.36
C ASP A 545 -20.16 17.20 11.47
N GLN A 546 -19.34 16.24 11.05
CA GLN A 546 -17.87 16.32 11.05
C GLN A 546 -17.31 17.38 10.08
N ASN A 547 -18.17 18.03 9.31
CA ASN A 547 -17.81 19.21 8.54
C ASN A 547 -17.93 20.51 9.34
N LEU A 548 -18.48 20.52 10.56
CA LEU A 548 -18.70 21.76 11.32
C LEU A 548 -17.87 21.75 12.60
N PHE A 549 -17.57 22.93 13.14
CA PHE A 549 -16.95 23.04 14.46
C PHE A 549 -17.87 22.48 15.55
N TRP A 550 -17.32 21.73 16.51
CA TRP A 550 -18.06 21.29 17.70
C TRP A 550 -17.48 21.94 18.92
N TYR A 551 -18.29 22.73 19.62
CA TYR A 551 -17.90 23.44 20.82
C TYR A 551 -19.14 23.87 21.61
N HIS A 552 -19.05 24.01 22.94
CA HIS A 552 -20.15 24.51 23.79
C HIS A 552 -20.34 26.03 23.67
N SER A 553 -20.35 26.54 22.43
CA SER A 553 -20.44 27.96 22.10
C SER A 553 -21.75 28.61 22.58
N PRO A 554 -21.73 29.89 23.04
CA PRO A 554 -22.96 30.64 23.29
C PRO A 554 -23.81 30.87 22.02
N PHE A 555 -23.22 30.67 20.84
CA PHE A 555 -23.87 30.77 19.53
C PHE A 555 -24.07 29.38 18.90
N GLY A 556 -23.83 28.30 19.65
CA GLY A 556 -23.93 26.93 19.17
C GLY A 556 -25.37 26.53 18.85
N THR A 557 -25.51 25.70 17.82
CA THR A 557 -26.78 25.04 17.48
C THR A 557 -26.81 23.66 18.11
N TYR A 558 -27.84 23.37 18.91
CA TYR A 558 -28.03 22.04 19.49
C TYR A 558 -28.20 20.98 18.40
N VAL A 559 -27.49 19.86 18.55
CA VAL A 559 -27.65 18.69 17.68
C VAL A 559 -28.80 17.85 18.23
N PRO A 560 -29.87 17.60 17.45
CA PRO A 560 -31.02 16.82 17.90
C PRO A 560 -30.60 15.46 18.47
N ASN A 561 -31.25 15.08 19.57
CA ASN A 561 -31.08 13.82 20.28
C ASN A 561 -32.45 13.17 20.48
N SER A 562 -32.63 11.99 19.88
CA SER A 562 -33.87 11.20 19.98
C SER A 562 -34.19 10.79 21.43
N ALA A 563 -33.19 10.67 22.30
CA ALA A 563 -33.37 10.34 23.71
C ALA A 563 -34.02 11.48 24.53
N LEU A 564 -33.94 12.74 24.07
CA LEU A 564 -34.57 13.87 24.74
C LEU A 564 -36.03 14.08 24.32
N GLY A 565 -36.49 13.39 23.27
CA GLY A 565 -37.85 13.48 22.74
C GLY A 565 -37.91 14.28 21.44
N ASP A 566 -38.73 15.33 21.41
CA ASP A 566 -38.98 16.15 20.23
C ASP A 566 -37.98 17.33 20.10
N ASP A 567 -38.12 18.10 19.02
CA ASP A 567 -37.28 19.27 18.74
C ASP A 567 -37.42 20.36 19.81
N VAL A 568 -38.59 20.46 20.45
CA VAL A 568 -38.84 21.44 21.53
C VAL A 568 -38.03 21.08 22.76
N ALA A 569 -38.02 19.80 23.12
CA ALA A 569 -37.23 19.28 24.23
C ALA A 569 -35.72 19.44 23.99
N ASN A 570 -35.27 19.22 22.75
CA ASN A 570 -33.88 19.43 22.32
C ASN A 570 -33.46 20.90 22.25
N ALA A 571 -34.41 21.82 22.05
CA ALA A 571 -34.12 23.27 22.06
C ALA A 571 -34.18 23.87 23.48
N ASN A 572 -34.59 23.10 24.49
CA ASN A 572 -34.75 23.60 25.84
C ASN A 572 -33.38 23.77 26.52
N LYS A 573 -32.85 24.99 26.50
CA LYS A 573 -31.59 25.40 27.13
C LYS A 573 -31.43 24.95 28.58
N SER A 574 -32.52 24.77 29.33
CA SER A 574 -32.46 24.30 30.72
C SER A 574 -32.05 22.83 30.86
N ARG A 575 -32.00 22.06 29.76
CA ARG A 575 -31.58 20.65 29.71
C ARG A 575 -30.14 20.47 29.23
N HIS A 576 -29.43 21.57 28.99
CA HIS A 576 -28.05 21.61 28.51
C HIS A 576 -27.16 22.29 29.56
N PRO A 577 -25.85 21.98 29.60
CA PRO A 577 -24.92 22.72 30.43
C PRO A 577 -24.81 24.18 29.93
N PRO A 578 -24.41 25.12 30.81
CA PRO A 578 -24.22 26.51 30.42
C PRO A 578 -23.14 26.61 29.31
N PRO A 579 -23.34 27.48 28.31
CA PRO A 579 -22.34 27.68 27.26
C PRO A 579 -21.08 28.36 27.80
N ALA A 580 -20.04 28.39 26.97
CA ALA A 580 -18.95 29.36 27.10
C ALA A 580 -19.51 30.78 27.19
N ASN A 581 -18.84 31.64 27.95
CA ASN A 581 -19.30 33.00 28.16
C ASN A 581 -18.58 33.99 27.22
N ILE A 582 -19.28 35.09 26.96
CA ILE A 582 -18.74 36.26 26.28
C ILE A 582 -17.99 37.08 27.32
N SER A 583 -16.80 37.59 26.97
CA SER A 583 -16.01 38.42 27.86
C SER A 583 -16.78 39.69 28.27
N PRO A 584 -16.44 40.29 29.43
CA PRO A 584 -16.82 41.68 29.66
C PRO A 584 -16.11 42.63 28.69
N ASP A 585 -16.39 43.93 28.82
CA ASP A 585 -15.80 44.96 27.96
C ASP A 585 -14.28 45.03 28.12
N PRO A 586 -13.48 44.75 27.08
CA PRO A 586 -12.02 44.82 27.18
C PRO A 586 -11.50 46.24 27.35
N ALA A 587 -12.31 47.28 27.12
CA ALA A 587 -11.92 48.67 27.40
C ALA A 587 -11.92 49.02 28.90
N VAL A 588 -12.52 48.19 29.75
CA VAL A 588 -12.52 48.35 31.21
C VAL A 588 -11.30 47.63 31.78
N ASN A 589 -10.59 48.27 32.73
CA ASN A 589 -9.45 47.65 33.39
C ASN A 589 -9.90 46.62 34.44
N TRP A 590 -10.16 45.38 34.00
CA TRP A 590 -10.58 44.29 34.88
C TRP A 590 -9.50 43.83 35.86
N THR A 591 -8.23 44.09 35.56
CA THR A 591 -7.09 43.77 36.42
C THR A 591 -7.19 44.44 37.79
N GLU A 592 -7.70 45.68 37.85
CA GLU A 592 -7.83 46.45 39.10
C GLU A 592 -8.86 45.85 40.07
N THR A 593 -9.86 45.14 39.56
CA THR A 593 -10.96 44.57 40.35
C THR A 593 -10.84 43.06 40.55
N TRP A 594 -9.77 42.46 40.04
CA TRP A 594 -9.56 41.03 40.09
C TRP A 594 -9.17 40.56 41.50
N THR A 595 -9.91 39.58 42.01
CA THR A 595 -9.76 39.05 43.37
C THR A 595 -9.22 37.61 43.42
N GLY A 596 -8.73 37.10 42.28
CA GLY A 596 -8.22 35.74 42.15
C GLY A 596 -9.23 34.78 41.50
N TRP A 597 -8.76 33.60 41.09
CA TRP A 597 -9.49 32.64 40.22
C TRP A 597 -10.79 32.08 40.81
N GLN A 598 -10.90 32.02 42.14
CA GLN A 598 -12.09 31.48 42.82
C GLN A 598 -13.28 32.46 42.80
N THR A 599 -13.01 33.76 42.78
CA THR A 599 -14.02 34.82 42.92
C THR A 599 -14.14 35.69 41.68
N GLY A 600 -13.04 35.94 40.98
CA GLY A 600 -12.97 36.57 39.68
C GLY A 600 -12.55 35.53 38.64
N TRP A 601 -13.41 35.28 37.66
CA TRP A 601 -13.07 34.42 36.53
C TRP A 601 -11.77 34.91 35.84
N TRP A 602 -11.10 34.07 35.04
CA TRP A 602 -9.74 34.33 34.51
C TRP A 602 -9.60 35.62 33.68
N TRP A 603 -10.70 36.28 33.30
CA TRP A 603 -10.71 37.54 32.58
C TRP A 603 -9.86 38.64 33.20
N GLY A 604 -9.88 38.77 34.53
CA GLY A 604 -9.18 39.83 35.24
C GLY A 604 -7.73 39.48 35.60
N ASP A 605 -7.24 38.28 35.28
CA ASP A 605 -5.86 37.90 35.62
C ASP A 605 -4.86 38.77 34.82
N PRO A 606 -3.97 39.53 35.47
CA PRO A 606 -3.01 40.39 34.78
C PRO A 606 -2.03 39.64 33.88
N HIS A 607 -1.82 38.35 34.11
CA HIS A 607 -0.76 37.58 33.45
C HIS A 607 -1.28 36.81 32.24
N VAL A 608 -2.57 36.44 32.23
CA VAL A 608 -3.14 35.54 31.22
C VAL A 608 -4.55 35.93 30.74
N GLY A 609 -5.17 36.92 31.37
CA GLY A 609 -6.56 37.33 31.14
C GLY A 609 -6.75 38.25 29.93
N LEU A 610 -7.81 39.07 29.97
CA LEU A 610 -8.25 39.88 28.83
C LEU A 610 -7.18 40.81 28.29
N GLU A 611 -6.49 41.54 29.15
CA GLU A 611 -5.46 42.51 28.73
C GLU A 611 -4.37 41.83 27.89
N VAL A 612 -3.98 40.62 28.28
CA VAL A 612 -2.95 39.84 27.58
C VAL A 612 -3.49 39.27 26.27
N CYS A 613 -4.68 38.67 26.31
CA CYS A 613 -5.32 38.08 25.13
C CYS A 613 -5.68 39.11 24.06
N MET A 614 -6.05 40.33 24.45
CA MET A 614 -6.38 41.40 23.51
C MET A 614 -5.19 41.82 22.65
N ARG A 615 -3.96 41.77 23.18
CA ARG A 615 -2.73 42.06 22.41
C ARG A 615 -2.53 41.07 21.25
N ALA A 616 -2.93 39.81 21.43
CA ALA A 616 -2.94 38.83 20.36
C ALA A 616 -4.12 39.05 19.41
N PHE A 617 -5.31 39.28 19.95
CA PHE A 617 -6.52 39.54 19.17
C PHE A 617 -6.32 40.71 18.19
N GLU A 618 -5.71 41.81 18.61
CA GLU A 618 -5.48 42.99 17.76
C GLU A 618 -4.56 42.73 16.56
N LYS A 619 -3.72 41.68 16.61
CA LYS A 619 -2.88 41.24 15.49
C LYS A 619 -3.66 40.41 14.46
N ILE A 620 -4.82 39.87 14.82
CA ILE A 620 -5.65 39.07 13.93
C ILE A 620 -6.20 39.95 12.78
N PRO A 621 -6.28 39.43 11.54
CA PRO A 621 -6.85 40.14 10.40
C PRO A 621 -8.20 40.79 10.72
N LEU A 622 -8.40 42.02 10.22
CA LEU A 622 -9.60 42.82 10.51
C LEU A 622 -10.89 42.07 10.13
N GLU A 623 -10.91 41.39 8.98
CA GLU A 623 -12.06 40.62 8.50
C GLU A 623 -12.53 39.56 9.50
N MET A 624 -11.61 38.79 10.08
CA MET A 624 -11.95 37.77 11.10
C MET A 624 -12.50 38.42 12.38
N ARG A 625 -11.93 39.56 12.79
CA ARG A 625 -12.41 40.32 13.95
C ARG A 625 -13.79 40.92 13.73
N GLU A 626 -14.08 41.42 12.54
CA GLU A 626 -15.41 41.95 12.17
C GLU A 626 -16.46 40.84 12.12
N ASN A 627 -16.10 39.66 11.59
CA ASN A 627 -16.96 38.48 11.60
C ASN A 627 -17.32 38.06 13.04
N MET A 628 -16.34 38.02 13.93
CA MET A 628 -16.58 37.72 15.34
C MET A 628 -17.40 38.81 16.02
N ALA A 629 -17.12 40.09 15.76
CA ALA A 629 -17.88 41.22 16.31
C ALA A 629 -19.36 41.16 15.90
N ALA A 630 -19.69 40.62 14.73
CA ALA A 630 -21.08 40.42 14.31
C ALA A 630 -21.85 39.45 15.24
N LEU A 631 -21.17 38.49 15.87
CA LEU A 631 -21.77 37.59 16.87
C LEU A 631 -22.05 38.30 18.20
N THR A 632 -21.35 39.39 18.48
CA THR A 632 -21.38 40.15 19.74
C THR A 632 -21.96 41.54 19.54
N ASN A 633 -22.95 41.68 18.65
CA ASN A 633 -23.68 42.92 18.37
C ASN A 633 -22.78 44.10 17.96
N GLY A 634 -21.74 43.82 17.17
CA GLY A 634 -20.76 44.80 16.70
C GLY A 634 -19.74 45.24 17.75
N THR A 635 -19.70 44.60 18.92
CA THR A 635 -18.74 44.95 19.99
C THR A 635 -17.55 44.00 19.99
N THR A 636 -16.35 44.51 20.21
CA THR A 636 -15.17 43.68 20.41
C THR A 636 -15.26 42.96 21.76
N ARG A 637 -15.45 41.65 21.72
CA ARG A 637 -15.51 40.76 22.88
C ARG A 637 -14.79 39.46 22.56
N LEU A 638 -14.14 38.86 23.56
CA LEU A 638 -13.53 37.53 23.45
C LEU A 638 -14.53 36.46 23.92
N ILE A 639 -14.30 35.20 23.58
CA ILE A 639 -15.08 34.07 24.08
C ILE A 639 -14.21 33.26 25.02
N GLY A 640 -14.78 32.81 26.13
CA GLY A 640 -14.06 31.99 27.10
C GLY A 640 -14.93 30.92 27.73
N GLY A 641 -14.34 29.76 27.98
CA GLY A 641 -14.98 28.60 28.57
C GLY A 641 -14.06 27.40 28.48
N SER A 642 -14.48 26.24 29.02
CA SER A 642 -13.68 25.02 28.95
C SER A 642 -13.18 24.77 27.53
N ALA A 643 -11.92 24.38 27.41
CA ALA A 643 -11.28 23.96 26.16
C ALA A 643 -11.05 22.44 26.12
N ASP A 644 -11.76 21.68 26.96
CA ASP A 644 -11.55 20.23 27.15
C ASP A 644 -12.26 19.37 26.10
N THR A 645 -13.14 19.94 25.28
CA THR A 645 -13.68 19.24 24.12
C THR A 645 -13.88 20.22 22.99
N LEU A 646 -13.16 19.96 21.90
CA LEU A 646 -13.23 20.76 20.68
C LEU A 646 -13.06 19.85 19.47
N TYR A 647 -13.92 19.99 18.49
CA TYR A 647 -13.71 19.39 17.17
C TYR A 647 -13.46 20.46 16.11
N ILE A 648 -12.37 20.30 15.36
CA ILE A 648 -11.94 21.19 14.29
C ILE A 648 -12.04 20.44 12.96
N PRO A 649 -12.88 20.89 12.01
CA PRO A 649 -12.90 20.34 10.66
C PRO A 649 -11.54 20.53 9.98
N GLY A 650 -11.06 19.51 9.28
CA GLY A 650 -9.72 19.50 8.69
C GLY A 650 -9.46 20.65 7.71
N ARG A 651 -10.51 21.07 6.98
CA ARG A 651 -10.44 22.23 6.07
C ARG A 651 -10.15 23.56 6.79
N HIS A 652 -10.50 23.67 8.06
CA HIS A 652 -10.30 24.87 8.88
C HIS A 652 -9.02 24.81 9.72
N ARG A 653 -8.34 23.66 9.76
CA ARG A 653 -7.15 23.40 10.58
C ARG A 653 -6.09 24.49 10.42
N GLN A 654 -5.74 24.86 9.19
CA GLN A 654 -4.65 25.81 8.96
C GLN A 654 -4.98 27.20 9.50
N ALA A 655 -6.16 27.73 9.18
CA ALA A 655 -6.61 29.03 9.67
C ALA A 655 -6.72 29.04 11.21
N PHE A 656 -7.24 27.95 11.79
CA PHE A 656 -7.31 27.77 13.23
C PHE A 656 -5.91 27.74 13.87
N LEU A 657 -4.98 26.96 13.33
CA LEU A 657 -3.60 26.84 13.79
C LEU A 657 -2.87 28.20 13.79
N GLU A 658 -2.98 28.95 12.69
CA GLU A 658 -2.34 30.29 12.56
C GLU A 658 -2.93 31.31 13.55
N THR A 659 -4.26 31.30 13.69
CA THR A 659 -4.97 32.14 14.67
C THR A 659 -4.54 31.78 16.09
N LEU A 660 -4.54 30.48 16.42
CA LEU A 660 -4.12 29.97 17.72
C LEU A 660 -2.64 30.30 18.02
N GLY A 661 -1.78 30.22 17.01
CA GLY A 661 -0.36 30.60 17.08
C GLY A 661 -0.16 32.07 17.43
N THR A 662 -1.02 32.96 16.93
CA THR A 662 -0.97 34.39 17.30
C THR A 662 -1.25 34.61 18.78
N PHE A 663 -2.16 33.82 19.37
CA PHE A 663 -2.39 33.84 20.83
C PHE A 663 -1.20 33.27 21.61
N LEU A 664 -0.49 32.26 21.08
CA LEU A 664 0.71 31.68 21.71
C LEU A 664 1.89 32.66 21.78
N GLU A 665 1.94 33.69 20.93
CA GLU A 665 2.92 34.78 21.04
C GLU A 665 2.76 35.60 22.34
N THR A 666 1.65 35.42 23.04
CA THR A 666 1.34 36.05 24.32
C THR A 666 1.22 35.00 25.42
N MET A 667 0.88 35.44 26.64
CA MET A 667 0.55 34.56 27.76
C MET A 667 -0.96 34.26 27.84
N CYS A 668 -1.71 34.48 26.76
CA CYS A 668 -3.16 34.31 26.77
C CYS A 668 -3.57 32.89 27.23
N PHE A 669 -4.54 32.83 28.13
CA PHE A 669 -5.01 31.56 28.67
C PHE A 669 -5.76 30.73 27.63
N LEU A 670 -5.55 29.40 27.62
CA LEU A 670 -6.18 28.47 26.65
C LEU A 670 -7.70 28.61 26.60
N GLU A 671 -8.34 28.67 27.77
CA GLU A 671 -9.80 28.76 27.88
C GLU A 671 -10.35 30.12 27.44
N ILE A 672 -9.49 31.03 26.96
CA ILE A 672 -9.86 32.24 26.20
C ILE A 672 -9.41 32.09 24.75
N ALA A 673 -8.14 31.72 24.53
CA ALA A 673 -7.50 31.67 23.22
C ALA A 673 -8.22 30.70 22.28
N THR A 674 -8.46 29.46 22.72
CA THR A 674 -9.07 28.42 21.89
C THR A 674 -10.52 28.74 21.55
N PRO A 675 -11.41 29.06 22.51
CA PRO A 675 -12.77 29.45 22.18
C PRO A 675 -12.80 30.68 21.26
N THR A 676 -11.97 31.69 21.52
CA THR A 676 -11.88 32.87 20.65
C THR A 676 -11.42 32.50 19.24
N ALA A 677 -10.40 31.65 19.09
CA ALA A 677 -9.88 31.21 17.80
C ALA A 677 -10.96 30.48 16.98
N VAL A 678 -11.78 29.61 17.59
CA VAL A 678 -12.90 28.95 16.91
C VAL A 678 -13.84 29.97 16.27
N HIS A 679 -14.19 31.03 17.01
CA HIS A 679 -15.14 32.04 16.54
C HIS A 679 -14.53 33.01 15.52
N LEU A 680 -13.22 33.26 15.59
CA LEU A 680 -12.50 34.07 14.61
C LEU A 680 -12.41 33.39 13.24
N VAL A 681 -12.20 32.08 13.21
CA VAL A 681 -12.03 31.32 11.96
C VAL A 681 -13.33 30.78 11.39
N LEU A 682 -14.44 30.92 12.12
CA LEU A 682 -15.76 30.50 11.68
C LEU A 682 -16.17 31.29 10.42
N PRO A 683 -16.38 30.63 9.27
CA PRO A 683 -16.82 31.33 8.07
C PRO A 683 -18.20 31.96 8.25
N PRO A 684 -18.49 33.10 7.61
CA PRO A 684 -19.81 33.71 7.63
C PRO A 684 -20.90 32.72 7.19
N GLY A 685 -21.94 32.54 8.01
CA GLY A 685 -23.07 31.64 7.74
C GLY A 685 -22.84 30.17 8.10
N GLU A 686 -21.61 29.77 8.44
CA GLU A 686 -21.36 28.45 9.04
C GLU A 686 -21.78 28.46 10.52
N LYS A 687 -22.29 27.32 11.01
CA LYS A 687 -22.75 27.16 12.40
C LYS A 687 -21.75 26.35 13.22
N ILE A 688 -21.66 26.65 14.51
CA ILE A 688 -21.00 25.79 15.50
C ILE A 688 -22.05 24.82 16.06
N LEU A 689 -21.72 23.54 16.17
CA LEU A 689 -22.57 22.55 16.82
C LEU A 689 -22.31 22.55 18.32
N PHE A 690 -23.38 22.71 19.11
CA PHE A 690 -23.31 22.79 20.55
C PHE A 690 -23.04 21.40 21.14
N VAL A 691 -21.93 21.27 21.87
CA VAL A 691 -21.56 20.07 22.62
C VAL A 691 -22.04 20.22 24.07
N ASP A 692 -22.82 19.25 24.56
CA ASP A 692 -23.21 19.14 25.97
C ASP A 692 -22.02 18.71 26.84
N HIS A 693 -21.05 19.63 26.98
CA HIS A 693 -19.85 19.46 27.78
C HIS A 693 -20.10 19.84 29.24
N TRP A 694 -19.90 18.89 30.15
CA TRP A 694 -20.06 19.12 31.59
C TRP A 694 -18.72 19.28 32.29
N TRP A 695 -18.55 20.38 33.01
CA TRP A 695 -17.41 20.59 33.90
C TRP A 695 -17.83 20.37 35.34
N ILE A 696 -17.35 19.29 35.97
CA ILE A 696 -17.75 18.89 37.32
C ILE A 696 -16.61 18.97 38.32
N TRP A 697 -16.93 19.38 39.54
CA TRP A 697 -15.97 19.49 40.66
C TRP A 697 -16.30 18.55 41.81
N MET A 698 -17.41 17.83 41.71
CA MET A 698 -17.94 16.95 42.75
C MET A 698 -18.23 15.56 42.16
N PRO A 699 -18.01 14.49 42.94
CA PRO A 699 -18.28 13.13 42.50
C PRO A 699 -19.78 12.90 42.22
N PRO A 700 -20.14 11.87 41.43
CA PRO A 700 -19.23 10.83 40.91
C PRO A 700 -18.40 11.29 39.70
N PHE A 701 -17.14 10.83 39.62
CA PHE A 701 -16.20 11.17 38.54
C PHE A 701 -16.07 10.03 37.51
N ASN A 702 -17.15 9.28 37.28
CA ASN A 702 -17.18 8.08 36.45
C ASN A 702 -18.51 7.98 35.67
N ALA A 703 -18.77 6.84 35.04
CA ALA A 703 -19.98 6.63 34.22
C ALA A 703 -21.30 6.81 35.00
N SER A 704 -21.28 6.74 36.33
CA SER A 704 -22.47 6.99 37.16
C SER A 704 -23.00 8.42 37.02
N PHE A 705 -22.11 9.41 36.82
CA PHE A 705 -22.50 10.80 36.59
C PHE A 705 -23.36 10.93 35.34
N VAL A 706 -22.93 10.28 34.26
CA VAL A 706 -23.61 10.29 32.96
C VAL A 706 -25.02 9.71 33.11
N ARG A 707 -25.13 8.54 33.74
CA ARG A 707 -26.43 7.89 33.97
C ARG A 707 -27.35 8.71 34.88
N GLN A 708 -26.80 9.38 35.90
CA GLN A 708 -27.55 10.31 36.74
C GLN A 708 -28.09 11.49 35.92
N LYS A 709 -27.26 12.10 35.07
CA LYS A 709 -27.70 13.22 34.23
C LYS A 709 -28.77 12.80 33.24
N TRP A 710 -28.63 11.62 32.64
CA TRP A 710 -29.68 11.07 31.78
C TRP A 710 -31.00 10.82 32.51
N SER A 711 -30.97 10.32 33.76
CA SER A 711 -32.20 10.09 34.55
C SER A 711 -32.87 11.39 35.01
N GLU A 712 -32.08 12.44 35.23
CA GLU A 712 -32.54 13.81 35.46
C GLU A 712 -33.05 14.49 34.16
N GLY A 713 -32.90 13.83 33.02
CA GLY A 713 -33.34 14.34 31.72
C GLY A 713 -32.37 15.31 31.07
N PHE A 714 -31.11 15.34 31.46
CA PHE A 714 -30.04 16.05 30.76
C PHE A 714 -29.34 15.12 29.76
N GLU A 715 -28.55 15.71 28.86
CA GLU A 715 -27.64 14.95 27.99
C GLU A 715 -26.18 15.24 28.34
N VAL A 716 -25.31 14.27 28.07
CA VAL A 716 -23.86 14.37 28.31
C VAL A 716 -23.14 13.87 27.07
N ASP A 717 -22.61 14.80 26.28
CA ASP A 717 -21.79 14.49 25.11
C ASP A 717 -20.35 14.20 25.54
N THR A 718 -19.84 15.07 26.42
CA THR A 718 -18.55 14.88 27.11
C THR A 718 -18.62 15.46 28.52
N PHE A 719 -17.71 15.02 29.38
CA PHE A 719 -17.49 15.71 30.65
C PHE A 719 -16.04 15.62 31.11
N HIS A 720 -15.55 16.70 31.70
CA HIS A 720 -14.20 16.82 32.25
C HIS A 720 -14.13 16.29 33.69
N THR A 721 -12.95 15.89 34.15
CA THR A 721 -12.73 15.25 35.46
C THR A 721 -13.32 13.83 35.54
N PHE A 722 -13.19 13.05 34.46
CA PHE A 722 -13.40 11.60 34.47
C PHE A 722 -12.14 10.89 35.00
N HIS A 723 -12.33 9.97 35.94
CA HIS A 723 -11.24 9.19 36.51
C HIS A 723 -11.34 7.72 36.11
N TRP A 724 -10.31 7.20 35.43
CA TRP A 724 -10.18 5.78 35.09
C TRP A 724 -9.70 4.90 36.27
N GLY A 725 -9.33 5.54 37.37
CA GLY A 725 -8.90 4.89 38.60
C GLY A 725 -9.63 5.43 39.81
N ASP A 726 -9.34 4.83 40.96
CA ASP A 726 -9.87 5.24 42.26
C ASP A 726 -8.74 5.74 43.16
N LYS A 727 -9.10 6.64 44.07
CA LYS A 727 -8.20 7.08 45.14
C LYS A 727 -8.26 6.07 46.28
N GLU A 728 -7.14 5.40 46.54
CA GLU A 728 -7.04 4.42 47.63
C GLU A 728 -6.91 5.10 49.01
N GLU A 729 -6.94 4.30 50.08
CA GLU A 729 -6.86 4.78 51.47
C GLU A 729 -5.57 5.58 51.76
N ASP A 730 -4.48 5.27 51.06
CA ASP A 730 -3.20 5.98 51.13
C ASP A 730 -3.23 7.35 50.40
N GLY A 731 -4.34 7.65 49.73
CA GLY A 731 -4.54 8.86 48.94
C GLY A 731 -3.92 8.81 47.55
N VAL A 732 -3.34 7.68 47.15
CA VAL A 732 -2.76 7.45 45.82
C VAL A 732 -3.84 6.99 44.87
N TRP A 733 -3.81 7.50 43.64
CA TRP A 733 -4.71 7.06 42.59
C TRP A 733 -4.15 5.80 41.92
N ARG A 734 -4.98 4.77 41.78
CA ARG A 734 -4.64 3.55 41.04
C ARG A 734 -5.71 3.24 40.01
N GLY A 735 -5.29 2.71 38.87
CA GLY A 735 -6.21 2.32 37.81
C GLY A 735 -7.22 1.28 38.31
N ASN A 736 -8.49 1.47 37.95
CA ASN A 736 -9.54 0.50 38.25
C ASN A 736 -9.99 -0.15 36.94
N PRO A 737 -9.54 -1.39 36.65
CA PRO A 737 -9.90 -2.08 35.41
C PRO A 737 -11.41 -2.26 35.22
N ALA A 738 -12.23 -2.17 36.27
CA ALA A 738 -13.69 -2.26 36.18
C ALA A 738 -14.32 -1.07 35.44
N HIS A 739 -13.63 0.08 35.35
CA HIS A 739 -14.13 1.22 34.59
C HIS A 739 -14.12 0.97 33.06
N ILE A 740 -13.26 0.08 32.55
CA ILE A 740 -13.22 -0.26 31.11
C ILE A 740 -14.53 -0.92 30.65
N PRO A 741 -14.98 -2.06 31.23
CA PRO A 741 -16.24 -2.66 30.84
C PRO A 741 -17.45 -1.78 31.20
N ASP A 742 -17.40 -0.99 32.28
CA ASP A 742 -18.49 -0.08 32.63
C ASP A 742 -18.66 1.06 31.60
N VAL A 743 -17.56 1.66 31.13
CA VAL A 743 -17.62 2.67 30.06
C VAL A 743 -18.08 2.05 28.74
N ARG A 744 -17.60 0.85 28.36
CA ARG A 744 -18.12 0.15 27.18
C ARG A 744 -19.62 -0.13 27.28
N HIS A 745 -20.10 -0.50 28.48
CA HIS A 745 -21.53 -0.68 28.73
C HIS A 745 -22.30 0.65 28.61
N LEU A 746 -21.78 1.73 29.20
CA LEU A 746 -22.34 3.08 29.06
C LEU A 746 -22.45 3.51 27.58
N LEU A 747 -21.43 3.23 26.75
CA LEU A 747 -21.48 3.53 25.32
C LEU A 747 -22.53 2.68 24.60
N ALA A 748 -22.71 1.42 24.97
CA ALA A 748 -23.79 0.58 24.42
C ALA A 748 -25.19 1.08 24.84
N GLU A 749 -25.37 1.48 26.11
CA GLU A 749 -26.61 2.10 26.61
C GLU A 749 -26.92 3.41 25.87
N SER A 750 -25.89 4.23 25.66
CA SER A 750 -25.99 5.48 24.92
C SER A 750 -26.40 5.25 23.46
N ALA A 751 -25.80 4.27 22.79
CA ALA A 751 -26.16 3.89 21.43
C ALA A 751 -27.62 3.43 21.34
N TYR A 752 -28.05 2.59 22.29
CA TYR A 752 -29.44 2.14 22.38
C TYR A 752 -30.42 3.30 22.60
N ARG A 753 -30.14 4.18 23.57
CA ARG A 753 -30.97 5.37 23.86
C ARG A 753 -31.16 6.27 22.64
N GLN A 754 -30.14 6.36 21.79
CA GLN A 754 -30.11 7.24 20.63
C GLN A 754 -30.49 6.55 19.32
N ASN A 755 -30.81 5.26 19.37
CA ASN A 755 -31.07 4.42 18.20
C ASN A 755 -29.93 4.43 17.19
N VAL A 756 -28.69 4.34 17.67
CA VAL A 756 -27.50 4.20 16.82
C VAL A 756 -26.90 2.81 16.94
N THR A 757 -26.43 2.29 15.81
CA THR A 757 -25.85 0.96 15.69
C THR A 757 -24.33 1.06 15.75
N LEU A 758 -23.70 0.54 16.80
CA LEU A 758 -22.23 0.48 16.92
C LEU A 758 -21.61 -0.68 16.12
N SER A 759 -22.41 -1.72 15.82
CA SER A 759 -22.04 -2.88 14.98
C SER A 759 -23.27 -3.48 14.30
N GLU A 760 -23.14 -4.05 13.10
CA GLU A 760 -24.24 -4.71 12.37
C GLU A 760 -24.87 -5.90 13.14
N GLU A 761 -24.13 -6.49 14.06
CA GLU A 761 -24.66 -7.42 15.05
C GLU A 761 -25.19 -6.58 16.22
N GLY A 762 -26.49 -6.72 16.54
CA GLY A 762 -27.15 -5.97 17.62
C GLY A 762 -26.42 -6.04 18.97
N PRO A 763 -26.86 -5.25 19.97
CA PRO A 763 -26.15 -5.11 21.24
C PRO A 763 -25.80 -6.49 21.82
N PRO A 764 -24.56 -6.75 22.25
CA PRO A 764 -24.20 -8.02 22.84
C PRO A 764 -25.12 -8.24 24.05
N VAL A 765 -25.94 -9.28 23.99
CA VAL A 765 -26.77 -9.73 25.11
C VAL A 765 -25.83 -10.31 26.15
N TYR A 766 -25.26 -9.45 26.99
CA TYR A 766 -24.60 -9.90 28.22
C TYR A 766 -25.69 -10.44 29.13
N LYS A 767 -25.76 -11.77 29.25
CA LYS A 767 -26.52 -12.42 30.31
C LYS A 767 -25.92 -11.96 31.63
N ASP A 768 -26.71 -11.21 32.39
CA ASP A 768 -26.39 -10.83 33.75
C ASP A 768 -26.35 -12.12 34.60
N GLU A 769 -25.16 -12.66 34.85
CA GLU A 769 -24.98 -13.86 35.69
C GLU A 769 -25.04 -13.54 37.19
N ARG A 770 -25.55 -12.36 37.59
CA ARG A 770 -25.80 -12.00 39.00
C ARG A 770 -27.15 -11.31 39.20
N LEU A 771 -28.22 -12.06 38.94
CA LEU A 771 -29.52 -11.88 39.60
C LEU A 771 -30.02 -13.21 40.15
#